data_AF-A0A964EDT5-F1
#
_entry.id   AF-A0A964EDT5-F1
#
_cell.length_a   1.000
_cell.length_b   1.000
_cell.length_c   1.000
_cell.angle_alpha   90.00
_cell.angle_beta   90.00
_cell.angle_gamma   90.00
#
_symmetry.space_group_name_H-M   'P 1'
#
loop_
_entity.id
_entity.type
_entity.pdbx_description
1 polymer ?
#
loop_
_entity_poly.entity_id
_entity_poly.type
_entity_poly.pdbx_seq_one_letter_code
_entity_poly.pdbx_strand_id
1 'polypeptide(L)'
;MLKLFFKINLFFYLSALIFAQTDYTNLVNPFVGTAEHGHTFPGATLPFGMMQLSPDTGVEGWDWCSGYHASDNSLMGFSHTHLSGTGVGDYGDILFMPTVGELKYIPGSKKNPDEGYRSRFKHENEIASPGYYSVKLDDYDINVELTTTKRAGIHKYNFNQNEIGNVIIDLVHGIQDAPIESYIKIIDKNKIEGFRTSSGWAKRHTVYFYAEFSHDITKTVIQENNVQKESNESKGQYVKSALTFNLKSDKTLKVRIGISHVSIEGAKKNLLSEIPDWDFEKVSNNAKKIWNDYLSKIEVEGGTIDQRRTYYTALYHTFIAPNVFNDVDKKYMGMDGNVKIAEDFEMYTIFSLWDTFRALHPLLTIIDEKLTADLIKSLITKYNESGLLPVWELAANETFTMIGYHSVPVIVDAYMKGIRNFDIENAYEAMISSSMNDDRGIDFYKKMGFIPMDKAHDAVSSTLEYAYDDWCIAQMANDLGKDEDYKYYMSRSKNYKNMYNPKTGFMQGRFNSGAWSKNFDPIAPSYLGSGEFTEGNSWQYTWFVPQDINGLKKLIGGDKAFVEKLDSLFTIEADPVKYQMPSDVTGLIGQYAQGNEPSHHIAYLYNYAGQPWKSQNILRKIMDGFFNSNRDGLCGNEDCGQMSAWYSFSAIGFYPVLPGSNEYVIGSPLFDKVTIHQENGNDFVIVTNNNSHENKYIKSLSMNGSDYYKLYFNHNDLRKGAELKIEMNSTPNKDFGTELSSRPNSTISEEFKALTYEKYFMPIINPHRTLFANEITINLDNFNETSEIHFTIDGSEPSENSSIYQNPFTLNETFTLKAAVFGDQLSHSDIIEKEFRKTIVRDEENPYLSNDNVIYPVILENDSYHRNYNGGGKNALVDGNFGNTDFRDPYWQGYQKNNCDVIIDIGKQDDIEKISVNFLENQGSWIFLPSTVTVAFSNDGKNFSAPEIIYEKEVTENYKTEIKSFSKLVNANARYIHFVAENIGQCPPYHKGAGAPSFIFIDEIIIE
;
A
#
# COMPACT_ATOMS: atom_id res chain seq x y z
N MET A 1 61.08 48.60 25.17
CA MET A 1 60.46 47.32 25.55
C MET A 1 58.97 47.47 25.92
N LEU A 2 58.23 48.39 25.27
CA LEU A 2 56.82 48.68 25.55
C LEU A 2 55.90 48.56 24.31
N LYS A 3 56.42 48.00 23.21
CA LYS A 3 55.65 47.77 21.96
C LYS A 3 55.35 46.30 21.67
N LEU A 4 55.81 45.38 22.52
CA LEU A 4 55.61 43.93 22.33
C LEU A 4 54.44 43.37 23.15
N PHE A 5 53.94 44.10 24.15
CA PHE A 5 52.82 43.64 25.00
C PHE A 5 51.42 43.94 24.44
N PHE A 6 51.30 44.84 23.46
CA PHE A 6 50.01 45.19 22.84
C PHE A 6 49.65 44.37 21.60
N LYS A 7 50.57 43.53 21.08
CA LYS A 7 50.30 42.66 19.92
C LYS A 7 49.94 41.22 20.28
N ILE A 8 50.12 40.80 21.53
CA ILE A 8 49.78 39.43 21.96
C ILE A 8 48.36 39.33 22.54
N ASN A 9 47.76 40.45 22.98
CA ASN A 9 46.35 40.46 23.42
C ASN A 9 45.33 40.73 22.30
N LEU A 10 45.76 41.10 21.08
CA LEU A 10 44.85 41.26 19.93
C LEU A 10 44.77 40.00 19.04
N PHE A 11 45.65 39.01 19.26
CA PHE A 11 45.63 37.74 18.52
C PHE A 11 44.83 36.64 19.21
N PHE A 12 44.47 36.81 20.50
CA PHE A 12 43.59 35.91 21.24
C PHE A 12 42.12 36.35 21.30
N TYR A 13 41.79 37.53 20.75
CA TYR A 13 40.41 38.04 20.66
C TYR A 13 39.82 37.98 19.23
N LEU A 14 40.52 37.40 18.26
CA LEU A 14 40.05 37.30 16.86
C LEU A 14 39.86 35.86 16.33
N SER A 15 39.98 34.83 17.16
CA SER A 15 39.80 33.42 16.75
C SER A 15 38.62 32.72 17.43
N ALA A 16 37.66 33.49 17.95
CA ALA A 16 36.38 32.99 18.44
C ALA A 16 35.23 33.83 17.85
N LEU A 17 35.23 34.02 16.53
CA LEU A 17 33.96 34.07 15.82
C LEU A 17 33.43 32.63 15.88
N ILE A 18 32.68 32.34 16.94
CA ILE A 18 31.72 31.24 16.94
C ILE A 18 30.80 31.58 15.77
N PHE A 19 31.05 30.98 14.59
CA PHE A 19 30.00 30.86 13.60
C PHE A 19 28.90 30.11 14.33
N ALA A 20 27.82 30.81 14.69
CA ALA A 20 26.64 30.15 15.20
C ALA A 20 26.23 29.14 14.12
N GLN A 21 26.31 27.85 14.45
CA GLN A 21 25.84 26.78 13.59
C GLN A 21 24.39 27.11 13.19
N THR A 22 24.09 27.05 11.88
CA THR A 22 22.73 27.29 11.40
C THR A 22 21.79 26.30 12.09
N ASP A 23 20.74 26.82 12.71
CA ASP A 23 19.75 25.99 13.40
C ASP A 23 18.61 25.65 12.44
N TYR A 24 18.82 24.58 11.67
CA TYR A 24 17.89 24.06 10.65
C TYR A 24 16.54 23.66 11.24
N THR A 25 16.48 23.32 12.53
CA THR A 25 15.21 22.95 13.18
C THR A 25 14.19 24.09 13.20
N ASN A 26 14.63 25.36 13.11
CA ASN A 26 13.72 26.51 13.01
C ASN A 26 13.02 26.64 11.64
N LEU A 27 13.47 25.85 10.65
CA LEU A 27 12.87 25.77 9.31
C LEU A 27 11.89 24.61 9.19
N VAL A 28 11.82 23.70 10.17
CA VAL A 28 10.91 22.56 10.14
C VAL A 28 9.58 22.93 10.77
N ASN A 29 8.49 22.54 10.12
CA ASN A 29 7.14 22.61 10.67
C ASN A 29 6.51 21.21 10.72
N PRO A 30 6.53 20.51 11.87
CA PRO A 30 5.93 19.17 11.98
C PRO A 30 4.42 19.11 11.74
N PHE A 31 3.72 20.25 11.62
CA PHE A 31 2.31 20.26 11.27
C PHE A 31 2.03 20.08 9.77
N VAL A 32 3.04 20.16 8.90
CA VAL A 32 2.84 19.92 7.46
C VAL A 32 2.40 18.47 7.23
N GLY A 33 1.30 18.28 6.50
CA GLY A 33 0.70 16.97 6.26
C GLY A 33 -0.30 16.52 7.34
N THR A 34 -0.56 17.35 8.37
CA THR A 34 -1.57 17.04 9.41
C THR A 34 -3.00 17.44 9.02
N ALA A 35 -3.17 18.08 7.86
CA ALA A 35 -4.47 18.41 7.28
C ALA A 35 -4.57 17.78 5.88
N GLU A 36 -5.78 17.82 5.31
CA GLU A 36 -6.11 17.13 4.06
C GLU A 36 -5.69 15.65 4.17
N HIS A 37 -5.01 15.10 3.18
CA HIS A 37 -4.72 13.66 3.12
C HIS A 37 -3.22 13.35 3.31
N GLY A 38 -2.48 14.18 4.04
CA GLY A 38 -1.05 13.94 4.30
C GLY A 38 -0.78 12.86 5.36
N HIS A 39 -1.69 12.69 6.32
CA HIS A 39 -1.64 11.72 7.42
C HIS A 39 -0.32 11.74 8.23
N THR A 40 0.29 12.90 8.46
CA THR A 40 1.44 13.02 9.36
C THR A 40 0.98 13.27 10.81
N PHE A 41 1.91 13.22 11.76
CA PHE A 41 1.64 13.57 13.16
C PHE A 41 2.64 14.64 13.66
N PRO A 42 2.20 15.57 14.55
CA PRO A 42 3.06 16.68 14.99
C PRO A 42 3.90 16.38 16.24
N GLY A 43 3.77 15.17 16.81
CA GLY A 43 4.43 14.74 18.03
C GLY A 43 5.95 14.75 18.01
N ALA A 44 6.53 14.60 19.20
CA ALA A 44 7.97 14.52 19.38
C ALA A 44 8.51 13.14 18.98
N THR A 45 9.49 13.11 18.08
CA THR A 45 10.27 11.91 17.76
C THR A 45 11.72 12.27 17.43
N LEU A 46 12.61 11.27 17.43
CA LEU A 46 13.97 11.38 16.89
C LEU A 46 14.02 10.76 15.50
N PRO A 47 15.05 11.08 14.68
CA PRO A 47 15.29 10.36 13.44
C PRO A 47 15.26 8.83 13.66
N PHE A 48 14.37 8.15 12.95
CA PHE A 48 14.15 6.71 12.96
C PHE A 48 13.90 6.12 14.36
N GLY A 49 13.33 6.91 15.28
CA GLY A 49 13.06 6.50 16.66
C GLY A 49 11.94 5.47 16.77
N MET A 50 12.01 4.62 17.80
CA MET A 50 10.92 3.71 18.23
C MET A 50 9.78 4.50 18.92
N MET A 51 10.12 5.62 19.54
CA MET A 51 9.20 6.48 20.27
C MET A 51 8.66 7.59 19.36
N GLN A 52 7.35 7.59 19.12
CA GLN A 52 6.63 8.69 18.47
C GLN A 52 5.60 9.23 19.45
N LEU A 53 6.00 10.19 20.29
CA LEU A 53 5.18 10.70 21.37
C LEU A 53 4.31 11.87 20.88
N SER A 54 3.05 11.59 20.55
CA SER A 54 2.18 12.51 19.80
C SER A 54 0.78 12.65 20.41
N PRO A 55 0.08 13.79 20.20
CA PRO A 55 -1.35 13.93 20.50
C PRO A 55 -2.26 13.10 19.59
N ASP A 56 -3.34 12.56 20.16
CA ASP A 56 -4.38 11.83 19.43
C ASP A 56 -5.70 12.63 19.38
N THR A 57 -6.14 13.02 18.19
CA THR A 57 -7.42 13.71 17.96
C THR A 57 -8.49 12.81 17.35
N GLY A 58 -8.16 11.64 16.81
CA GLY A 58 -9.13 10.66 16.31
C GLY A 58 -8.47 9.31 16.05
N VAL A 59 -9.29 8.25 15.95
CA VAL A 59 -8.80 6.86 15.81
C VAL A 59 -9.55 6.07 14.75
N GLU A 60 -10.55 6.67 14.09
CA GLU A 60 -11.40 6.03 13.09
C GLU A 60 -11.44 6.89 11.84
N GLY A 61 -11.45 6.25 10.68
CA GLY A 61 -11.49 6.91 9.38
C GLY A 61 -10.11 7.23 8.81
N TRP A 62 -10.08 7.45 7.50
CA TRP A 62 -8.86 7.57 6.70
C TRP A 62 -7.97 8.76 7.13
N ASP A 63 -8.55 9.93 7.36
CA ASP A 63 -7.80 11.14 7.74
C ASP A 63 -7.07 11.01 9.11
N TRP A 64 -7.38 9.99 9.91
CA TRP A 64 -6.80 9.76 11.24
C TRP A 64 -5.86 8.55 11.30
N CYS A 65 -5.31 8.10 10.18
CA CYS A 65 -4.33 7.00 10.15
C CYS A 65 -3.10 7.25 11.06
N SER A 66 -2.74 8.52 11.32
CA SER A 66 -1.67 8.92 12.23
C SER A 66 -2.13 9.32 13.63
N GLY A 67 -3.42 9.18 13.95
CA GLY A 67 -4.00 9.58 15.23
C GLY A 67 -4.35 11.07 15.35
N TYR A 68 -3.82 11.94 14.48
CA TYR A 68 -4.01 13.39 14.54
C TYR A 68 -4.54 13.95 13.22
N HIS A 69 -5.53 14.85 13.29
CA HIS A 69 -5.95 15.66 12.16
C HIS A 69 -6.24 17.11 12.56
N ALA A 70 -5.74 18.07 11.79
CA ALA A 70 -5.80 19.50 12.09
C ALA A 70 -7.21 20.10 12.02
N SER A 71 -8.21 19.39 11.52
CA SER A 71 -9.60 19.84 11.59
C SER A 71 -10.18 19.76 13.01
N ASP A 72 -9.54 19.00 13.91
CA ASP A 72 -10.05 18.75 15.24
C ASP A 72 -9.61 19.83 16.25
N ASN A 73 -10.51 20.17 17.17
CA ASN A 73 -10.30 21.17 18.22
C ASN A 73 -10.32 20.58 19.63
N SER A 74 -10.16 19.27 19.73
CA SER A 74 -10.06 18.55 20.99
C SER A 74 -9.18 17.31 20.80
N LEU A 75 -8.59 16.78 21.88
CA LEU A 75 -7.71 15.61 21.86
C LEU A 75 -8.04 14.63 22.99
N MET A 76 -7.77 13.35 22.74
CA MET A 76 -8.00 12.23 23.67
C MET A 76 -6.86 12.10 24.68
N GLY A 77 -5.63 12.36 24.25
CA GLY A 77 -4.43 12.25 25.08
C GLY A 77 -3.18 12.17 24.21
N PHE A 78 -2.14 11.55 24.74
CA PHE A 78 -0.85 11.40 24.10
C PHE A 78 -0.39 9.94 24.15
N SER A 79 -0.31 9.28 22.99
CA SER A 79 0.19 7.91 22.85
C SER A 79 1.64 7.89 22.34
N HIS A 80 2.25 6.70 22.29
CA HIS A 80 3.71 6.56 22.20
C HIS A 80 4.22 5.91 20.90
N THR A 81 3.31 5.48 20.02
CA THR A 81 3.63 4.84 18.73
C THR A 81 2.68 5.36 17.64
N HIS A 82 3.22 5.72 16.48
CA HIS A 82 2.43 6.29 15.36
C HIS A 82 3.04 5.94 14.01
N LEU A 83 2.18 5.85 12.99
CA LEU A 83 2.58 5.77 11.58
C LEU A 83 2.56 7.18 10.95
N SER A 84 3.52 7.47 10.07
CA SER A 84 3.60 8.74 9.35
C SER A 84 3.22 8.52 7.89
N GLY A 85 2.13 9.14 7.47
CA GLY A 85 1.76 9.23 6.07
C GLY A 85 1.02 8.05 5.49
N THR A 86 0.65 7.04 6.29
CA THR A 86 0.08 5.80 5.76
C THR A 86 -1.39 5.94 5.38
N GLY A 87 -1.83 5.20 4.37
CA GLY A 87 -3.24 5.06 4.00
C GLY A 87 -4.06 4.13 4.92
N VAL A 88 -3.41 3.45 5.87
CA VAL A 88 -4.02 2.56 6.87
C VAL A 88 -3.52 2.91 8.27
N GLY A 89 -4.43 2.96 9.24
CA GLY A 89 -4.09 3.23 10.65
C GLY A 89 -3.72 1.95 11.41
N ASP A 90 -2.79 2.09 12.36
CA ASP A 90 -2.43 1.13 13.41
C ASP A 90 -1.70 1.91 14.52
N TYR A 91 -1.19 1.23 15.55
CA TYR A 91 -0.50 1.83 16.69
C TYR A 91 -1.43 2.71 17.55
N GLY A 92 -0.97 3.87 18.01
CA GLY A 92 -1.63 4.63 19.08
C GLY A 92 -1.47 3.96 20.44
N ASP A 93 -0.34 3.28 20.69
CA ASP A 93 -0.20 2.46 21.90
C ASP A 93 0.04 3.32 23.15
N ILE A 94 -0.63 2.92 24.24
CA ILE A 94 -0.41 3.43 25.60
C ILE A 94 -0.71 4.93 25.69
N LEU A 95 -1.99 5.29 25.77
CA LEU A 95 -2.41 6.70 25.84
C LEU A 95 -2.36 7.24 27.27
N PHE A 96 -1.66 8.36 27.46
CA PHE A 96 -1.62 9.12 28.71
C PHE A 96 -2.39 10.42 28.55
N MET A 97 -3.25 10.76 29.52
CA MET A 97 -4.03 12.01 29.51
C MET A 97 -4.04 12.68 30.89
N PRO A 98 -3.39 13.85 31.08
CA PRO A 98 -3.45 14.58 32.33
C PRO A 98 -4.79 15.31 32.48
N THR A 99 -5.42 15.20 33.65
CA THR A 99 -6.75 15.81 33.92
C THR A 99 -6.84 16.36 35.34
N VAL A 100 -7.90 17.12 35.63
CA VAL A 100 -8.27 17.59 36.97
C VAL A 100 -9.75 17.33 37.22
N GLY A 101 -10.15 17.35 38.49
CA GLY A 101 -11.55 17.19 38.88
C GLY A 101 -12.03 15.73 38.85
N GLU A 102 -13.29 15.54 38.46
CA GLU A 102 -13.93 14.22 38.40
C GLU A 102 -13.28 13.33 37.34
N LEU A 103 -12.98 12.09 37.71
CA LEU A 103 -12.39 11.10 36.80
C LEU A 103 -13.44 10.57 35.83
N LYS A 104 -13.14 10.69 34.53
CA LYS A 104 -13.90 10.09 33.44
C LYS A 104 -13.03 9.04 32.75
N TYR A 105 -13.63 7.95 32.29
CA TYR A 105 -12.90 6.77 31.78
C TYR A 105 -13.20 6.45 30.31
N ILE A 106 -14.06 7.23 29.69
CA ILE A 106 -14.27 7.24 28.25
C ILE A 106 -13.71 8.55 27.70
N PRO A 107 -13.19 8.57 26.45
CA PRO A 107 -12.69 9.81 25.85
C PRO A 107 -13.81 10.83 25.65
N GLY A 108 -15.01 10.36 25.30
CA GLY A 108 -16.07 11.22 24.78
C GLY A 108 -15.86 11.55 23.31
N SER A 109 -16.93 11.96 22.65
CA SER A 109 -16.97 12.29 21.24
C SER A 109 -16.43 13.70 20.98
N LYS A 110 -15.98 13.94 19.75
CA LYS A 110 -15.56 15.28 19.29
C LYS A 110 -16.67 16.34 19.45
N LYS A 111 -17.93 15.92 19.26
CA LYS A 111 -19.11 16.79 19.36
C LYS A 111 -19.50 17.11 20.81
N ASN A 112 -19.22 16.19 21.75
CA ASN A 112 -19.53 16.35 23.15
C ASN A 112 -18.34 15.93 24.05
N PRO A 113 -17.21 16.65 24.04
CA PRO A 113 -16.04 16.32 24.86
C PRO A 113 -16.34 16.16 26.35
N ASP A 114 -17.34 16.89 26.86
CA ASP A 114 -17.69 16.90 28.28
C ASP A 114 -18.27 15.57 28.79
N GLU A 115 -18.59 14.61 27.94
CA GLU A 115 -18.99 13.27 28.40
C GLU A 115 -17.79 12.40 28.83
N GLY A 116 -16.57 12.80 28.45
CA GLY A 116 -15.37 12.02 28.68
C GLY A 116 -14.16 12.85 29.09
N TYR A 117 -12.98 12.23 29.04
CA TYR A 117 -11.70 12.83 29.44
C TYR A 117 -11.03 13.67 28.35
N ARG A 118 -11.61 13.73 27.15
CA ARG A 118 -11.12 14.57 26.05
C ARG A 118 -11.06 16.03 26.49
N SER A 119 -10.03 16.74 26.03
CA SER A 119 -9.88 18.17 26.28
C SER A 119 -9.89 18.95 24.97
N ARG A 120 -10.62 20.06 24.96
CA ARG A 120 -10.52 21.09 23.92
C ARG A 120 -9.14 21.74 23.94
N PHE A 121 -8.66 22.13 22.76
CA PHE A 121 -7.45 22.91 22.58
C PHE A 121 -7.62 23.85 21.38
N LYS A 122 -6.64 24.72 21.18
CA LYS A 122 -6.57 25.58 20.00
C LYS A 122 -5.18 25.49 19.38
N HIS A 123 -5.12 25.48 18.06
CA HIS A 123 -3.85 25.49 17.32
C HIS A 123 -2.98 26.72 17.62
N GLU A 124 -3.55 27.85 18.05
CA GLU A 124 -2.78 29.03 18.48
C GLU A 124 -1.96 28.79 19.76
N ASN A 125 -2.33 27.79 20.56
CA ASN A 125 -1.66 27.37 21.78
C ASN A 125 -0.95 26.01 21.59
N GLU A 126 -0.67 25.64 20.35
CA GLU A 126 -0.05 24.38 19.96
C GLU A 126 1.28 24.69 19.26
N ILE A 127 2.36 24.05 19.69
CA ILE A 127 3.71 24.30 19.20
C ILE A 127 4.38 22.95 18.94
N ALA A 128 4.98 22.80 17.76
CA ALA A 128 5.77 21.63 17.42
C ALA A 128 7.08 22.06 16.75
N SER A 129 8.15 21.32 17.03
CA SER A 129 9.45 21.43 16.38
C SER A 129 10.15 20.06 16.43
N PRO A 130 11.20 19.79 15.64
CA PRO A 130 11.85 18.49 15.63
C PRO A 130 12.24 18.00 17.04
N GLY A 131 11.59 16.92 17.49
CA GLY A 131 11.81 16.32 18.81
C GLY A 131 11.07 16.99 19.98
N TYR A 132 10.15 17.93 19.74
CA TYR A 132 9.39 18.61 20.79
C TYR A 132 7.95 18.93 20.34
N TYR A 133 6.99 18.70 21.24
CA TYR A 133 5.60 19.11 21.07
C TYR A 133 5.07 19.75 22.37
N SER A 134 4.21 20.76 22.24
CA SER A 134 3.49 21.36 23.36
C SER A 134 2.08 21.80 22.99
N VAL A 135 1.16 21.67 23.94
CA VAL A 135 -0.23 22.14 23.80
C VAL A 135 -0.80 22.54 25.15
N LYS A 136 -1.73 23.51 25.13
CA LYS A 136 -2.60 23.79 26.27
C LYS A 136 -3.91 23.01 26.18
N LEU A 137 -4.22 22.25 27.22
CA LEU A 137 -5.51 21.59 27.42
C LEU A 137 -6.48 22.59 28.07
N ASP A 138 -7.40 23.15 27.29
CA ASP A 138 -8.25 24.27 27.73
C ASP A 138 -9.25 23.85 28.82
N ASP A 139 -9.83 22.65 28.71
CA ASP A 139 -10.84 22.19 29.68
C ASP A 139 -10.25 21.91 31.08
N TYR A 140 -8.95 21.62 31.14
CA TYR A 140 -8.25 21.29 32.39
C TYR A 140 -7.29 22.39 32.87
N ASP A 141 -7.02 23.40 32.04
CA ASP A 141 -6.00 24.43 32.24
C ASP A 141 -4.63 23.83 32.59
N ILE A 142 -4.19 22.86 31.78
CA ILE A 142 -2.90 22.16 31.90
C ILE A 142 -2.07 22.46 30.66
N ASN A 143 -0.82 22.87 30.85
CA ASN A 143 0.15 22.92 29.76
C ASN A 143 0.90 21.59 29.68
N VAL A 144 0.97 21.02 28.49
CA VAL A 144 1.67 19.77 28.21
C VAL A 144 2.88 20.06 27.32
N GLU A 145 4.01 19.45 27.65
CA GLU A 145 5.22 19.46 26.84
C GLU A 145 5.79 18.03 26.75
N LEU A 146 6.22 17.64 25.55
CA LEU A 146 6.67 16.29 25.21
C LEU A 146 8.01 16.36 24.48
N THR A 147 8.94 15.45 24.80
CA THR A 147 10.18 15.24 24.07
C THR A 147 10.62 13.78 24.18
N THR A 148 11.48 13.32 23.29
CA THR A 148 11.85 11.91 23.21
C THR A 148 13.35 11.65 23.06
N THR A 149 13.75 10.43 23.39
CA THR A 149 14.95 9.77 22.91
C THR A 149 14.54 8.68 21.90
N LYS A 150 15.44 7.75 21.52
CA LYS A 150 15.11 6.73 20.52
C LYS A 150 14.01 5.78 21.01
N ARG A 151 13.99 5.42 22.29
CA ARG A 151 13.12 4.36 22.87
C ARG A 151 12.39 4.80 24.14
N ALA A 152 12.58 6.04 24.56
CA ALA A 152 11.95 6.59 25.75
C ALA A 152 11.43 8.01 25.48
N GLY A 153 10.47 8.44 26.29
CA GLY A 153 9.84 9.75 26.23
C GLY A 153 9.77 10.37 27.61
N ILE A 154 9.71 11.71 27.65
CA ILE A 154 9.43 12.44 28.87
C ILE A 154 8.33 13.47 28.63
N HIS A 155 7.33 13.42 29.48
CA HIS A 155 6.20 14.33 29.55
C HIS A 155 6.44 15.34 30.67
N LYS A 156 6.01 16.57 30.48
CA LYS A 156 5.99 17.63 31.49
C LYS A 156 4.60 18.27 31.48
N TYR A 157 3.89 18.11 32.58
CA TYR A 157 2.53 18.62 32.78
C TYR A 157 2.56 19.71 33.84
N ASN A 158 2.22 20.94 33.46
CA ASN A 158 2.09 22.05 34.40
C ASN A 158 0.62 22.33 34.70
N PHE A 159 0.19 22.04 35.93
CA PHE A 159 -1.17 22.23 36.41
C PHE A 159 -1.34 23.65 36.94
N ASN A 160 -1.83 24.57 36.11
CA ASN A 160 -1.77 26.02 36.39
C ASN A 160 -2.46 26.39 37.72
N GLN A 161 -3.66 25.88 37.94
CA GLN A 161 -4.49 26.29 39.08
C GLN A 161 -4.59 25.23 40.17
N ASN A 162 -4.66 23.95 39.80
CA ASN A 162 -5.03 22.86 40.70
C ASN A 162 -3.85 22.31 41.52
N GLU A 163 -4.10 21.98 42.79
CA GLU A 163 -3.13 21.30 43.68
C GLU A 163 -3.30 19.77 43.67
N ILE A 164 -4.31 19.26 42.98
CA ILE A 164 -4.56 17.83 42.77
C ILE A 164 -4.67 17.61 41.26
N GLY A 165 -3.82 16.74 40.73
CA GLY A 165 -3.80 16.37 39.32
C GLY A 165 -4.00 14.87 39.15
N ASN A 166 -4.55 14.47 38.02
CA ASN A 166 -4.70 13.07 37.63
C ASN A 166 -3.95 12.80 36.33
N VAL A 167 -3.55 11.54 36.12
CA VAL A 167 -3.13 11.01 34.83
C VAL A 167 -3.97 9.77 34.54
N ILE A 168 -4.75 9.83 33.47
CA ILE A 168 -5.47 8.69 32.90
C ILE A 168 -4.50 7.92 32.01
N ILE A 169 -4.54 6.60 32.10
CA ILE A 169 -3.79 5.67 31.27
C ILE A 169 -4.83 4.77 30.61
N ASP A 170 -5.02 4.93 29.31
CA ASP A 170 -5.98 4.17 28.52
C ASP A 170 -5.25 3.15 27.65
N LEU A 171 -5.27 1.87 28.06
CA LEU A 171 -4.69 0.78 27.28
C LEU A 171 -5.69 0.18 26.27
N VAL A 172 -6.94 0.68 26.26
CA VAL A 172 -7.94 0.33 25.24
C VAL A 172 -7.71 1.13 23.96
N HIS A 173 -7.25 2.37 24.11
CA HIS A 173 -6.97 3.26 22.99
C HIS A 173 -5.99 2.64 21.98
N GLY A 174 -6.24 2.90 20.70
CA GLY A 174 -5.36 2.62 19.57
C GLY A 174 -6.03 3.10 18.28
N ILE A 175 -5.25 3.27 17.23
CA ILE A 175 -5.68 3.89 15.96
C ILE A 175 -6.07 2.77 15.01
N GLN A 176 -7.36 2.68 14.67
CA GLN A 176 -7.96 1.67 13.78
C GLN A 176 -7.62 0.20 14.14
N ASP A 177 -7.08 -0.07 15.32
CA ASP A 177 -6.80 -1.40 15.85
C ASP A 177 -7.72 -1.73 17.04
N ALA A 178 -7.58 -2.93 17.58
CA ALA A 178 -8.33 -3.37 18.76
C ALA A 178 -7.44 -4.07 19.78
N PRO A 179 -7.59 -3.79 21.09
CA PRO A 179 -6.83 -4.47 22.13
C PRO A 179 -7.24 -5.94 22.22
N ILE A 180 -6.23 -6.82 22.24
CA ILE A 180 -6.38 -8.25 22.57
C ILE A 180 -6.20 -8.45 24.08
N GLU A 181 -5.15 -7.85 24.64
CA GLU A 181 -4.81 -8.02 26.06
C GLU A 181 -4.01 -6.81 26.55
N SER A 182 -4.42 -6.29 27.70
CA SER A 182 -3.78 -5.16 28.37
C SER A 182 -3.42 -5.55 29.80
N TYR A 183 -2.32 -5.00 30.28
CA TYR A 183 -1.83 -5.22 31.65
C TYR A 183 -1.29 -3.93 32.22
N ILE A 184 -1.60 -3.67 33.49
CA ILE A 184 -0.98 -2.59 34.26
C ILE A 184 -0.75 -3.02 35.70
N LYS A 185 0.37 -2.59 36.27
CA LYS A 185 0.72 -2.77 37.67
C LYS A 185 1.39 -1.53 38.24
N ILE A 186 0.94 -1.14 39.43
CA ILE A 186 1.59 -0.11 40.24
C ILE A 186 2.60 -0.84 41.14
N ILE A 187 3.88 -0.64 40.86
CA ILE A 187 4.97 -1.41 41.47
C ILE A 187 5.67 -0.67 42.61
N ASP A 188 5.47 0.64 42.70
CA ASP A 188 6.00 1.49 43.77
C ASP A 188 5.13 2.75 43.89
N LYS A 189 5.42 3.59 44.88
CA LYS A 189 4.71 4.85 45.15
C LYS A 189 4.72 5.82 43.98
N ASN A 190 5.62 5.69 43.00
CA ASN A 190 5.71 6.60 41.85
C ASN A 190 6.09 5.86 40.55
N LYS A 191 5.78 4.56 40.44
CA LYS A 191 6.22 3.72 39.32
C LYS A 191 5.13 2.76 38.88
N ILE A 192 5.02 2.59 37.58
CA ILE A 192 4.11 1.64 36.94
C ILE A 192 4.82 0.87 35.84
N GLU A 193 4.28 -0.30 35.53
CA GLU A 193 4.66 -1.10 34.39
C GLU A 193 3.43 -1.76 33.76
N GLY A 194 3.53 -2.14 32.50
CA GLY A 194 2.42 -2.74 31.80
C GLY A 194 2.73 -3.11 30.36
N PHE A 195 1.68 -3.53 29.66
CA PHE A 195 1.72 -3.72 28.21
C PHE A 195 0.34 -3.58 27.59
N ARG A 196 0.33 -3.37 26.28
CA ARG A 196 -0.83 -3.48 25.41
C ARG A 196 -0.48 -4.43 24.27
N THR A 197 -1.32 -5.42 24.02
CA THR A 197 -1.29 -6.25 22.82
C THR A 197 -2.53 -5.95 22.02
N SER A 198 -2.40 -5.71 20.72
CA SER A 198 -3.52 -5.40 19.84
C SER A 198 -3.47 -6.17 18.52
N SER A 199 -4.56 -6.05 17.77
CA SER A 199 -4.75 -6.59 16.42
C SER A 199 -5.31 -5.49 15.55
N GLY A 200 -4.66 -5.22 14.42
CA GLY A 200 -5.04 -4.22 13.43
C GLY A 200 -4.53 -4.62 12.06
N TRP A 201 -3.85 -3.70 11.38
CA TRP A 201 -3.10 -3.97 10.16
C TRP A 201 -1.93 -4.91 10.45
N ALA A 202 -1.19 -4.67 11.54
CA ALA A 202 -0.40 -5.69 12.21
C ALA A 202 -1.34 -6.69 12.89
N LYS A 203 -1.31 -7.94 12.42
CA LYS A 203 -2.22 -8.98 12.92
C LYS A 203 -2.09 -9.18 14.43
N ARG A 204 -0.88 -9.03 14.97
CA ARG A 204 -0.62 -9.02 16.41
C ARG A 204 0.71 -8.35 16.74
N HIS A 205 0.69 -7.32 17.56
CA HIS A 205 1.90 -6.78 18.20
C HIS A 205 1.66 -6.47 19.68
N THR A 206 2.75 -6.37 20.44
CA THR A 206 2.73 -6.00 21.85
C THR A 206 3.69 -4.86 22.09
N VAL A 207 3.24 -3.82 22.79
CA VAL A 207 4.07 -2.74 23.32
C VAL A 207 4.07 -2.79 24.84
N TYR A 208 5.25 -3.03 25.41
CA TYR A 208 5.50 -3.03 26.84
C TYR A 208 5.96 -1.64 27.27
N PHE A 209 5.64 -1.23 28.50
CA PHE A 209 6.09 0.03 29.05
C PHE A 209 6.51 -0.06 30.52
N TYR A 210 7.40 0.88 30.88
CA TYR A 210 7.79 1.16 32.25
C TYR A 210 7.84 2.68 32.42
N ALA A 211 7.09 3.22 33.39
CA ALA A 211 7.01 4.65 33.62
C ALA A 211 7.26 5.02 35.09
N GLU A 212 7.96 6.13 35.28
CA GLU A 212 8.16 6.76 36.58
C GLU A 212 7.54 8.16 36.60
N PHE A 213 7.06 8.58 37.77
CA PHE A 213 6.45 9.89 38.03
C PHE A 213 7.31 10.71 39.00
N SER A 214 7.40 12.03 38.79
CA SER A 214 8.17 12.92 39.68
C SER A 214 7.53 13.11 41.06
N HIS A 215 6.27 12.72 41.21
CA HIS A 215 5.49 12.79 42.45
C HIS A 215 4.96 11.42 42.84
N ASP A 216 4.73 11.23 44.15
CA ASP A 216 4.09 10.03 44.68
C ASP A 216 2.61 9.98 44.27
N ILE A 217 2.17 8.81 43.84
CA ILE A 217 0.78 8.44 43.56
C ILE A 217 0.05 8.37 44.91
N THR A 218 -0.98 9.22 45.07
CA THR A 218 -1.77 9.31 46.31
C THR A 218 -3.06 8.50 46.25
N LYS A 219 -3.57 8.24 45.04
CA LYS A 219 -4.72 7.37 44.79
C LYS A 219 -4.56 6.69 43.44
N THR A 220 -4.98 5.42 43.40
CA THR A 220 -5.03 4.61 42.18
C THR A 220 -6.45 4.13 41.96
N VAL A 221 -6.93 4.19 40.72
CA VAL A 221 -8.15 3.51 40.30
C VAL A 221 -7.82 2.71 39.05
N ILE A 222 -8.03 1.40 39.08
CA ILE A 222 -7.91 0.54 37.90
C ILE A 222 -9.32 0.10 37.49
N GLN A 223 -9.61 0.15 36.20
CA GLN A 223 -10.82 -0.41 35.60
C GLN A 223 -10.45 -1.55 34.64
N GLU A 224 -11.23 -2.62 34.70
CA GLU A 224 -11.22 -3.73 33.75
C GLU A 224 -12.65 -3.96 33.28
N ASN A 225 -12.90 -3.93 31.97
CA ASN A 225 -14.24 -4.05 31.39
C ASN A 225 -15.24 -3.04 31.99
N ASN A 226 -14.80 -1.80 32.19
CA ASN A 226 -15.56 -0.71 32.82
C ASN A 226 -15.93 -0.94 34.30
N VAL A 227 -15.36 -1.95 34.95
CA VAL A 227 -15.56 -2.24 36.38
C VAL A 227 -14.31 -1.87 37.15
N GLN A 228 -14.46 -1.05 38.21
CA GLN A 228 -13.36 -0.71 39.10
C GLN A 228 -12.88 -1.95 39.86
N LYS A 229 -11.56 -2.10 39.99
CA LYS A 229 -10.91 -3.18 40.74
C LYS A 229 -10.26 -2.62 41.99
N GLU A 230 -10.43 -3.32 43.11
CA GLU A 230 -9.68 -3.06 44.35
C GLU A 230 -8.33 -3.78 44.30
N SER A 231 -7.48 -3.38 43.35
CA SER A 231 -6.17 -3.99 43.12
C SER A 231 -5.19 -2.95 42.60
N ASN A 232 -3.89 -3.19 42.84
CA ASN A 232 -2.79 -2.43 42.22
C ASN A 232 -2.29 -3.08 40.92
N GLU A 233 -2.93 -4.15 40.48
CA GLU A 233 -2.70 -4.78 39.17
C GLU A 233 -4.01 -5.22 38.51
N SER A 234 -4.05 -5.19 37.20
CA SER A 234 -5.12 -5.82 36.41
C SER A 234 -4.56 -6.28 35.06
N LYS A 235 -5.11 -7.40 34.59
CA LYS A 235 -4.83 -8.00 33.31
C LYS A 235 -6.15 -8.40 32.65
N GLY A 236 -6.42 -7.88 31.46
CA GLY A 236 -7.66 -8.15 30.74
C GLY A 236 -7.70 -7.42 29.40
N GLN A 237 -8.75 -7.60 28.63
CA GLN A 237 -8.84 -6.96 27.30
C GLN A 237 -8.97 -5.43 27.41
N TYR A 238 -9.90 -4.96 28.25
CA TYR A 238 -10.21 -3.53 28.38
C TYR A 238 -9.74 -2.96 29.72
N VAL A 239 -8.45 -2.63 29.82
CA VAL A 239 -7.84 -2.11 31.05
C VAL A 239 -7.56 -0.60 30.94
N LYS A 240 -7.96 0.16 31.96
CA LYS A 240 -7.65 1.58 32.12
C LYS A 240 -7.22 1.86 33.55
N SER A 241 -6.45 2.91 33.76
CA SER A 241 -6.08 3.36 35.10
C SER A 241 -6.17 4.87 35.22
N ALA A 242 -6.39 5.36 36.43
CA ALA A 242 -6.25 6.76 36.80
C ALA A 242 -5.40 6.86 38.06
N LEU A 243 -4.34 7.67 37.96
CA LEU A 243 -3.40 7.93 39.05
C LEU A 243 -3.59 9.38 39.51
N THR A 244 -3.76 9.61 40.81
CA THR A 244 -3.92 10.95 41.39
C THR A 244 -2.67 11.36 42.16
N PHE A 245 -2.28 12.62 42.02
CA PHE A 245 -1.08 13.21 42.60
C PHE A 245 -1.43 14.45 43.42
N ASN A 246 -0.72 14.64 44.53
CA ASN A 246 -0.74 15.90 45.28
C ASN A 246 0.40 16.80 44.78
N LEU A 247 0.03 17.94 44.20
CA LEU A 247 0.89 18.88 43.49
C LEU A 247 1.03 20.22 44.24
N LYS A 248 0.74 20.22 45.55
CA LYS A 248 0.81 21.45 46.37
C LYS A 248 2.23 22.01 46.49
N SER A 249 3.25 21.15 46.53
CA SER A 249 4.65 21.56 46.64
C SER A 249 5.28 21.96 45.31
N ASP A 250 4.85 21.31 44.23
CA ASP A 250 5.29 21.58 42.85
C ASP A 250 4.13 21.21 41.92
N LYS A 251 3.67 22.20 41.13
CA LYS A 251 2.57 22.05 40.18
C LYS A 251 2.98 21.36 38.88
N THR A 252 4.27 21.03 38.74
CA THR A 252 4.82 20.34 37.56
C THR A 252 4.95 18.84 37.83
N LEU A 253 4.11 18.04 37.18
CA LEU A 253 4.28 16.59 37.12
C LEU A 253 5.10 16.23 35.89
N LYS A 254 6.22 15.52 36.08
CA LYS A 254 6.98 14.91 34.99
C LYS A 254 6.73 13.42 34.98
N VAL A 255 6.65 12.85 33.77
CA VAL A 255 6.52 11.41 33.57
C VAL A 255 7.59 10.98 32.58
N ARG A 256 8.45 10.05 32.97
CA ARG A 256 9.44 9.46 32.07
C ARG A 256 9.07 8.01 31.81
N ILE A 257 9.08 7.60 30.55
CA ILE A 257 8.56 6.31 30.11
C ILE A 257 9.45 5.71 29.04
N GLY A 258 9.79 4.43 29.18
CA GLY A 258 10.40 3.63 28.12
C GLY A 258 9.38 2.65 27.55
N ILE A 259 9.52 2.34 26.26
CA ILE A 259 8.74 1.31 25.57
C ILE A 259 9.66 0.20 25.04
N SER A 260 9.08 -0.97 24.77
CA SER A 260 9.76 -2.12 24.17
C SER A 260 8.74 -3.00 23.46
N HIS A 261 9.12 -3.63 22.36
CA HIS A 261 8.34 -4.68 21.70
C HIS A 261 8.65 -6.09 22.24
N VAL A 262 9.52 -6.20 23.25
CA VAL A 262 10.02 -7.47 23.78
C VAL A 262 9.50 -7.74 25.19
N SER A 263 9.68 -6.80 26.13
CA SER A 263 9.32 -7.03 27.53
C SER A 263 9.30 -5.75 28.38
N ILE A 264 8.66 -5.84 29.56
CA ILE A 264 8.71 -4.80 30.60
C ILE A 264 10.16 -4.48 31.02
N GLU A 265 11.00 -5.51 31.20
CA GLU A 265 12.40 -5.30 31.56
C GLU A 265 13.19 -4.60 30.45
N GLY A 266 12.87 -4.89 29.18
CA GLY A 266 13.39 -4.15 28.02
C GLY A 266 13.02 -2.67 28.07
N ALA A 267 11.72 -2.38 28.25
CA ALA A 267 11.21 -1.02 28.37
C ALA A 267 11.87 -0.23 29.51
N LYS A 268 12.07 -0.88 30.67
CA LYS A 268 12.77 -0.32 31.82
C LYS A 268 14.24 -0.02 31.52
N LYS A 269 14.96 -0.94 30.86
CA LYS A 269 16.36 -0.71 30.46
C LYS A 269 16.47 0.44 29.47
N ASN A 270 15.57 0.51 28.49
CA ASN A 270 15.50 1.61 27.51
C ASN A 270 15.36 2.94 28.24
N LEU A 271 14.40 3.06 29.17
CA LEU A 271 14.22 4.26 29.98
C LEU A 271 15.47 4.64 30.77
N LEU A 272 15.98 3.72 31.59
CA LEU A 272 17.08 4.02 32.52
C LEU A 272 18.40 4.29 31.80
N SER A 273 18.58 3.78 30.58
CA SER A 273 19.74 4.05 29.74
C SER A 273 19.65 5.41 29.05
N GLU A 274 18.48 5.79 28.53
CA GLU A 274 18.34 6.96 27.66
C GLU A 274 17.88 8.22 28.43
N ILE A 275 17.08 8.09 29.50
CA ILE A 275 16.59 9.20 30.34
C ILE A 275 16.81 8.88 31.84
N PRO A 276 18.06 8.84 32.33
CA PRO A 276 18.39 8.47 33.72
C PRO A 276 18.04 9.54 34.76
N ASP A 277 17.86 10.80 34.35
CA ASP A 277 17.51 11.95 35.21
C ASP A 277 16.16 12.59 34.81
N TRP A 278 15.74 13.65 35.51
CA TRP A 278 14.46 14.35 35.31
C TRP A 278 14.58 15.65 34.49
N ASP A 279 15.70 15.86 33.80
CA ASP A 279 15.98 17.09 33.07
C ASP A 279 15.34 17.08 31.67
N PHE A 280 14.10 17.55 31.61
CA PHE A 280 13.33 17.67 30.36
C PHE A 280 14.07 18.52 29.31
N GLU A 281 14.65 19.65 29.72
CA GLU A 281 15.32 20.56 28.80
C GLU A 281 16.58 19.94 28.22
N LYS A 282 17.29 19.12 28.99
CA LYS A 282 18.44 18.35 28.49
C LYS A 282 18.02 17.34 27.42
N VAL A 283 16.91 16.62 27.62
CA VAL A 283 16.39 15.67 26.60
C VAL A 283 15.97 16.43 25.34
N SER A 284 15.20 17.52 25.49
CA SER A 284 14.74 18.35 24.37
C SER A 284 15.89 18.99 23.59
N ASN A 285 16.88 19.56 24.27
CA ASN A 285 18.06 20.14 23.61
C ASN A 285 18.91 19.06 22.90
N ASN A 286 18.99 17.85 23.47
CA ASN A 286 19.67 16.74 22.80
C ASN A 286 18.91 16.28 21.55
N ALA A 287 17.58 16.22 21.60
CA ALA A 287 16.75 15.91 20.44
C ALA A 287 16.94 16.94 19.33
N LYS A 288 16.88 18.24 19.67
CA LYS A 288 17.16 19.35 18.75
C LYS A 288 18.55 19.27 18.12
N LYS A 289 19.56 18.89 18.90
CA LYS A 289 20.93 18.72 18.37
C LYS A 289 20.99 17.58 17.35
N ILE A 290 20.44 16.41 17.69
CA ILE A 290 20.40 15.26 16.78
C ILE A 290 19.67 15.64 15.49
N TRP A 291 18.52 16.32 15.58
CA TRP A 291 17.81 16.78 14.38
C TRP A 291 18.63 17.74 13.54
N ASN A 292 19.34 18.70 14.14
CA ASN A 292 20.23 19.58 13.39
C ASN A 292 21.33 18.80 12.68
N ASP A 293 21.92 17.78 13.32
CA ASP A 293 22.97 16.94 12.70
C ASP A 293 22.44 16.17 11.47
N TYR A 294 21.18 15.72 11.50
CA TYR A 294 20.54 15.06 10.34
C TYR A 294 20.13 16.04 9.25
N LEU A 295 19.50 17.16 9.61
CA LEU A 295 19.07 18.19 8.66
C LEU A 295 20.26 18.87 7.99
N SER A 296 21.42 18.96 8.66
CA SER A 296 22.64 19.50 8.07
C SER A 296 23.29 18.58 7.04
N LYS A 297 22.83 17.34 6.84
CA LYS A 297 23.38 16.45 5.80
C LYS A 297 23.18 17.03 4.39
N ILE A 298 22.17 17.88 4.20
CA ILE A 298 21.98 18.65 2.98
C ILE A 298 21.70 20.11 3.33
N GLU A 299 22.63 20.99 2.99
CA GLU A 299 22.52 22.43 3.21
C GLU A 299 21.98 23.11 1.95
N VAL A 300 20.97 23.97 2.10
CA VAL A 300 20.41 24.76 1.00
C VAL A 300 20.51 26.26 1.26
N GLU A 301 20.96 27.00 0.26
CA GLU A 301 21.07 28.47 0.27
C GLU A 301 20.28 29.06 -0.93
N GLY A 302 19.75 30.26 -0.75
CA GLY A 302 18.87 30.87 -1.75
C GLY A 302 17.40 30.42 -1.62
N GLY A 303 16.59 30.76 -2.62
CA GLY A 303 15.14 30.54 -2.60
C GLY A 303 14.39 31.41 -1.56
N THR A 304 13.07 31.26 -1.51
CA THR A 304 12.23 31.93 -0.51
C THR A 304 12.34 31.25 0.85
N ILE A 305 11.93 31.94 1.92
CA ILE A 305 11.86 31.33 3.26
C ILE A 305 10.85 30.17 3.29
N ASP A 306 9.75 30.28 2.55
CA ASP A 306 8.74 29.24 2.45
C ASP A 306 9.30 27.98 1.78
N GLN A 307 10.00 28.12 0.65
CA GLN A 307 10.68 27.00 -0.01
C GLN A 307 11.69 26.30 0.89
N ARG A 308 12.48 27.06 1.67
CA ARG A 308 13.40 26.45 2.64
C ARG A 308 12.65 25.72 3.76
N ARG A 309 11.51 26.25 4.22
CA ARG A 309 10.68 25.58 5.22
C ARG A 309 10.08 24.29 4.68
N THR A 310 9.51 24.33 3.48
CA THR A 310 8.99 23.14 2.80
C THR A 310 10.09 22.10 2.63
N TYR A 311 11.29 22.51 2.19
CA TYR A 311 12.41 21.60 2.02
C TYR A 311 12.89 20.94 3.32
N TYR A 312 13.16 21.72 4.37
CA TYR A 312 13.61 21.13 5.64
C TYR A 312 12.52 20.32 6.33
N THR A 313 11.24 20.65 6.10
CA THR A 313 10.13 19.82 6.60
C THR A 313 10.01 18.52 5.83
N ALA A 314 10.15 18.54 4.50
CA ALA A 314 10.22 17.32 3.72
C ALA A 314 11.41 16.45 4.16
N LEU A 315 12.61 17.04 4.29
CA LEU A 315 13.79 16.32 4.77
C LEU A 315 13.57 15.74 6.18
N TYR A 316 12.88 16.45 7.08
CA TYR A 316 12.46 15.93 8.39
C TYR A 316 11.59 14.67 8.25
N HIS A 317 10.57 14.66 7.39
CA HIS A 317 9.72 13.49 7.19
C HIS A 317 10.48 12.27 6.65
N THR A 318 11.49 12.46 5.80
CA THR A 318 12.36 11.35 5.31
C THR A 318 13.16 10.65 6.41
N PHE A 319 13.22 11.23 7.61
CA PHE A 319 13.90 10.65 8.76
C PHE A 319 12.93 10.10 9.82
N ILE A 320 11.62 10.05 9.56
CA ILE A 320 10.64 9.57 10.53
C ILE A 320 10.53 8.05 10.52
N ALA A 321 10.44 7.42 9.34
CA ALA A 321 10.37 5.97 9.17
C ALA A 321 11.48 5.50 8.19
N PRO A 322 11.98 4.24 8.27
CA PRO A 322 11.63 3.14 9.20
C PRO A 322 11.98 3.39 10.67
N ASN A 323 11.51 2.58 11.62
CA ASN A 323 11.75 2.77 13.06
C ASN A 323 12.63 1.69 13.67
N VAL A 324 13.55 2.07 14.57
CA VAL A 324 14.34 1.10 15.33
C VAL A 324 13.40 0.21 16.17
N PHE A 325 13.62 -1.11 16.10
CA PHE A 325 12.71 -2.13 16.60
C PHE A 325 13.33 -3.08 17.63
N ASN A 326 14.61 -2.89 17.98
CA ASN A 326 15.26 -3.57 19.10
C ASN A 326 15.46 -2.64 20.30
N ASP A 327 15.49 -3.25 21.49
CA ASP A 327 15.87 -2.60 22.75
C ASP A 327 17.36 -2.21 22.80
N VAL A 328 17.77 -1.44 23.81
CA VAL A 328 19.18 -1.06 24.03
C VAL A 328 20.11 -2.27 24.24
N ASP A 329 19.56 -3.41 24.70
CA ASP A 329 20.28 -4.68 24.83
C ASP A 329 20.21 -5.55 23.57
N LYS A 330 19.81 -4.95 22.44
CA LYS A 330 19.75 -5.54 21.09
C LYS A 330 18.67 -6.59 20.89
N LYS A 331 17.81 -6.83 21.88
CA LYS A 331 16.69 -7.76 21.72
C LYS A 331 15.56 -7.19 20.89
N TYR A 332 14.95 -8.00 20.03
CA TYR A 332 13.75 -7.65 19.27
C TYR A 332 12.80 -8.85 19.16
N MET A 333 11.55 -8.59 18.77
CA MET A 333 10.58 -9.63 18.41
C MET A 333 10.75 -10.00 16.94
N GLY A 334 11.11 -11.25 16.63
CA GLY A 334 11.22 -11.73 15.25
C GLY A 334 9.86 -11.97 14.61
N MET A 335 9.81 -12.02 13.28
CA MET A 335 8.59 -12.35 12.52
C MET A 335 8.10 -13.78 12.77
N ASP A 336 8.97 -14.63 13.31
CA ASP A 336 8.64 -16.00 13.77
C ASP A 336 8.00 -16.03 15.17
N GLY A 337 7.77 -14.86 15.78
CA GLY A 337 7.19 -14.71 17.12
C GLY A 337 8.16 -15.00 18.27
N ASN A 338 9.47 -15.15 17.98
CA ASN A 338 10.49 -15.41 19.00
C ASN A 338 11.32 -14.16 19.30
N VAL A 339 11.76 -14.02 20.55
CA VAL A 339 12.72 -12.97 20.93
C VAL A 339 14.11 -13.33 20.43
N LYS A 340 14.73 -12.43 19.66
CA LYS A 340 16.07 -12.58 19.08
C LYS A 340 16.97 -11.40 19.41
N ILE A 341 18.22 -11.43 18.95
CA ILE A 341 19.24 -10.40 19.19
C ILE A 341 19.79 -9.91 17.85
N ALA A 342 19.82 -8.60 17.64
CA ALA A 342 20.42 -7.98 16.46
C ALA A 342 21.93 -7.80 16.69
N GLU A 343 22.74 -8.70 16.12
CA GLU A 343 24.20 -8.70 16.27
C GLU A 343 24.85 -7.74 15.27
N ASP A 344 25.56 -6.71 15.75
CA ASP A 344 26.32 -5.75 14.93
C ASP A 344 25.49 -4.84 13.99
N PHE A 345 24.19 -4.67 14.26
CA PHE A 345 23.30 -3.67 13.63
C PHE A 345 22.18 -3.20 14.57
N GLU A 346 21.32 -2.29 14.10
CA GLU A 346 20.00 -2.04 14.69
C GLU A 346 18.93 -2.71 13.80
N MET A 347 17.99 -3.43 14.40
CA MET A 347 16.81 -3.96 13.71
C MET A 347 15.81 -2.83 13.47
N TYR A 348 15.20 -2.78 12.30
CA TYR A 348 14.14 -1.82 11.96
C TYR A 348 12.81 -2.49 11.61
N THR A 349 11.73 -1.70 11.69
CA THR A 349 10.37 -2.04 11.24
C THR A 349 9.74 -0.87 10.48
N ILE A 350 8.56 -1.05 9.89
CA ILE A 350 7.85 -0.09 9.01
C ILE A 350 8.58 0.01 7.68
N PHE A 351 8.37 -1.02 6.86
CA PHE A 351 8.92 -1.11 5.52
C PHE A 351 7.80 -0.92 4.50
N SER A 352 7.45 0.34 4.19
CA SER A 352 6.48 0.73 3.15
C SER A 352 7.10 0.67 1.75
N LEU A 353 7.51 -0.55 1.34
CA LEU A 353 8.51 -0.70 0.29
C LEU A 353 7.98 -0.38 -1.10
N TRP A 354 6.68 -0.45 -1.35
CA TRP A 354 6.08 -0.04 -2.62
C TRP A 354 6.27 1.45 -2.91
N ASP A 355 6.34 2.26 -1.85
CA ASP A 355 6.57 3.70 -1.93
C ASP A 355 8.07 3.99 -1.90
N THR A 356 8.73 3.53 -0.83
CA THR A 356 10.02 4.04 -0.40
C THR A 356 11.19 3.59 -1.27
N PHE A 357 11.05 2.54 -2.08
CA PHE A 357 12.10 2.14 -3.03
C PHE A 357 12.38 3.22 -4.08
N ARG A 358 11.39 4.09 -4.37
CA ARG A 358 11.40 5.03 -5.49
C ARG A 358 12.32 6.22 -5.22
N ALA A 359 12.27 6.79 -4.02
CA ALA A 359 13.08 7.96 -3.66
C ALA A 359 13.64 7.90 -2.24
N LEU A 360 12.90 7.42 -1.23
CA LEU A 360 13.41 7.43 0.14
C LEU A 360 14.68 6.59 0.32
N HIS A 361 14.63 5.30 -0.01
CA HIS A 361 15.82 4.43 0.07
C HIS A 361 16.98 4.94 -0.81
N PRO A 362 16.75 5.38 -2.06
CA PRO A 362 17.78 6.05 -2.86
C PRO A 362 18.39 7.29 -2.20
N LEU A 363 17.62 8.09 -1.47
CA LEU A 363 18.14 9.24 -0.72
C LEU A 363 19.06 8.77 0.41
N LEU A 364 18.64 7.77 1.18
CA LEU A 364 19.42 7.22 2.29
C LEU A 364 20.78 6.65 1.84
N THR A 365 20.86 6.08 0.62
CA THR A 365 22.15 5.63 0.06
C THR A 365 23.18 6.75 -0.14
N ILE A 366 22.74 8.02 -0.17
CA ILE A 366 23.62 9.19 -0.32
C ILE A 366 24.03 9.75 1.04
N ILE A 367 23.08 9.81 1.99
CA ILE A 367 23.23 10.60 3.22
C ILE A 367 23.39 9.74 4.49
N ASP A 368 23.20 8.42 4.42
CA ASP A 368 23.38 7.49 5.55
C ASP A 368 23.66 6.05 5.07
N GLU A 369 24.91 5.78 4.63
CA GLU A 369 25.31 4.45 4.14
C GLU A 369 25.22 3.41 5.26
N LYS A 370 25.55 3.80 6.51
CA LYS A 370 25.43 2.91 7.67
C LYS A 370 23.98 2.48 7.93
N LEU A 371 23.05 3.43 8.03
CA LEU A 371 21.64 3.11 8.20
C LEU A 371 21.15 2.24 7.05
N THR A 372 21.50 2.58 5.81
CA THR A 372 21.13 1.79 4.63
C THR A 372 21.55 0.32 4.78
N ALA A 373 22.77 0.06 5.25
CA ALA A 373 23.23 -1.31 5.51
C ALA A 373 22.43 -2.01 6.62
N ASP A 374 22.07 -1.30 7.70
CA ASP A 374 21.25 -1.85 8.80
C ASP A 374 19.81 -2.15 8.36
N LEU A 375 19.22 -1.33 7.47
CA LEU A 375 17.92 -1.59 6.86
C LEU A 375 17.94 -2.87 6.02
N ILE A 376 18.99 -3.07 5.22
CA ILE A 376 19.15 -4.29 4.40
C ILE A 376 19.35 -5.53 5.28
N LYS A 377 20.18 -5.44 6.32
CA LYS A 377 20.32 -6.53 7.31
C LYS A 377 18.99 -6.87 7.97
N SER A 378 18.16 -5.87 8.24
CA SER A 378 16.80 -6.07 8.79
C SER A 378 15.91 -6.84 7.80
N LEU A 379 15.88 -6.46 6.52
CA LEU A 379 15.12 -7.16 5.47
C LEU A 379 15.57 -8.63 5.30
N ILE A 380 16.88 -8.88 5.26
CA ILE A 380 17.45 -10.24 5.15
C ILE A 380 17.11 -11.06 6.39
N THR A 381 17.20 -10.45 7.58
CA THR A 381 16.86 -11.14 8.84
C THR A 381 15.39 -11.52 8.89
N LYS A 382 14.50 -10.61 8.45
CA LYS A 382 13.05 -10.85 8.34
C LYS A 382 12.73 -11.94 7.31
N TYR A 383 13.46 -12.02 6.21
CA TYR A 383 13.40 -13.16 5.29
C TYR A 383 13.78 -14.47 5.99
N ASN A 384 14.89 -14.51 6.73
CA ASN A 384 15.30 -15.71 7.46
C ASN A 384 14.28 -16.17 8.52
N GLU A 385 13.41 -15.26 8.98
CA GLU A 385 12.38 -15.51 9.98
C GLU A 385 11.05 -15.95 9.39
N SER A 386 10.67 -15.40 8.24
CA SER A 386 9.33 -15.57 7.66
C SER A 386 9.32 -16.40 6.37
N GLY A 387 10.49 -16.60 5.74
CA GLY A 387 10.66 -17.31 4.48
C GLY A 387 10.50 -16.46 3.22
N LEU A 388 10.07 -15.20 3.33
CA LEU A 388 9.94 -14.26 2.22
C LEU A 388 10.49 -12.88 2.61
N LEU A 389 11.05 -12.16 1.63
CA LEU A 389 11.36 -10.75 1.85
C LEU A 389 10.07 -9.97 2.08
N PRO A 390 10.07 -8.97 2.98
CA PRO A 390 8.87 -8.21 3.23
C PRO A 390 8.33 -7.45 2.02
N VAL A 391 7.00 -7.34 1.97
CA VAL A 391 6.27 -6.48 1.01
C VAL A 391 5.84 -5.20 1.73
N TRP A 392 5.03 -5.34 2.78
CA TRP A 392 4.87 -4.33 3.83
C TRP A 392 5.12 -4.98 5.18
N GLU A 393 6.05 -4.46 5.95
CA GLU A 393 6.26 -4.97 7.31
C GLU A 393 5.91 -3.95 8.39
N LEU A 394 5.06 -4.37 9.32
CA LEU A 394 4.63 -3.61 10.49
C LEU A 394 4.84 -4.42 11.77
N ALA A 395 5.71 -3.96 12.68
CA ALA A 395 5.91 -4.54 14.01
C ALA A 395 6.06 -6.07 14.02
N ALA A 396 6.97 -6.60 13.18
CA ALA A 396 7.21 -8.02 12.94
C ALA A 396 6.04 -8.79 12.28
N ASN A 397 5.11 -8.10 11.63
CA ASN A 397 4.02 -8.70 10.86
C ASN A 397 4.14 -8.31 9.38
N GLU A 398 3.99 -9.28 8.49
CA GLU A 398 3.75 -9.00 7.07
C GLU A 398 2.27 -8.63 6.87
N THR A 399 2.02 -7.54 6.15
CA THR A 399 0.65 -7.08 5.84
C THR A 399 0.27 -7.27 4.37
N PHE A 400 1.24 -7.66 3.52
CA PHE A 400 1.11 -7.89 2.07
C PHE A 400 0.65 -6.67 1.28
N THR A 401 0.88 -5.48 1.83
CA THR A 401 0.52 -4.19 1.24
C THR A 401 1.77 -3.57 0.55
N MET A 402 1.79 -3.04 -0.65
CA MET A 402 0.85 -3.13 -1.75
C MET A 402 1.22 -4.36 -2.62
N ILE A 403 1.61 -4.12 -3.87
CA ILE A 403 2.07 -5.11 -4.85
C ILE A 403 3.61 -5.14 -4.94
N GLY A 404 4.17 -5.91 -5.88
CA GLY A 404 5.63 -5.99 -6.06
C GLY A 404 6.36 -6.87 -5.03
N TYR A 405 7.67 -6.97 -5.17
CA TYR A 405 8.57 -7.49 -4.13
C TYR A 405 9.74 -6.51 -3.93
N HIS A 406 9.36 -5.27 -3.64
CA HIS A 406 10.24 -4.10 -3.66
C HIS A 406 11.33 -4.04 -2.57
N SER A 407 11.42 -5.05 -1.70
CA SER A 407 12.66 -5.31 -0.96
C SER A 407 13.86 -5.49 -1.92
N VAL A 408 13.64 -6.10 -3.09
CA VAL A 408 14.67 -6.35 -4.11
C VAL A 408 15.37 -5.06 -4.60
N PRO A 409 14.67 -4.06 -5.17
CA PRO A 409 15.30 -2.83 -5.63
C PRO A 409 16.02 -2.07 -4.51
N VAL A 410 15.53 -2.10 -3.27
CA VAL A 410 16.22 -1.48 -2.12
C VAL A 410 17.58 -2.14 -1.87
N ILE A 411 17.63 -3.48 -1.87
CA ILE A 411 18.88 -4.25 -1.69
C ILE A 411 19.84 -4.00 -2.85
N VAL A 412 19.33 -4.06 -4.09
CA VAL A 412 20.15 -3.93 -5.30
C VAL A 412 20.70 -2.52 -5.45
N ASP A 413 19.91 -1.47 -5.20
CA ASP A 413 20.38 -0.08 -5.30
C ASP A 413 21.55 0.19 -4.36
N ALA A 414 21.47 -0.25 -3.11
CA ALA A 414 22.58 -0.14 -2.16
C ALA A 414 23.80 -0.97 -2.60
N TYR A 415 23.59 -2.22 -3.04
CA TYR A 415 24.66 -3.10 -3.52
C TYR A 415 25.43 -2.49 -4.70
N MET A 416 24.70 -1.96 -5.68
CA MET A 416 25.26 -1.34 -6.90
C MET A 416 25.99 -0.03 -6.60
N LYS A 417 25.63 0.67 -5.51
CA LYS A 417 26.31 1.88 -5.01
C LYS A 417 27.53 1.57 -4.12
N GLY A 418 27.78 0.29 -3.84
CA GLY A 418 28.94 -0.16 -3.06
C GLY A 418 28.67 -0.28 -1.55
N ILE A 419 27.43 -0.09 -1.11
CA ILE A 419 27.00 -0.35 0.27
C ILE A 419 26.73 -1.84 0.37
N ARG A 420 27.76 -2.63 0.69
CA ARG A 420 27.74 -4.10 0.65
C ARG A 420 28.01 -4.76 2.01
N ASN A 421 27.87 -4.03 3.11
CA ASN A 421 28.13 -4.51 4.47
C ASN A 421 26.96 -5.36 5.02
N PHE A 422 26.62 -6.44 4.34
CA PHE A 422 25.59 -7.42 4.69
C PHE A 422 25.91 -8.77 4.02
N ASP A 423 25.17 -9.82 4.36
CA ASP A 423 25.35 -11.14 3.74
C ASP A 423 24.80 -11.12 2.30
N ILE A 424 25.71 -10.99 1.33
CA ILE A 424 25.40 -10.84 -0.09
C ILE A 424 24.74 -12.10 -0.67
N GLU A 425 25.22 -13.29 -0.31
CA GLU A 425 24.67 -14.54 -0.85
C GLU A 425 23.28 -14.81 -0.25
N ASN A 426 23.09 -14.58 1.05
CA ASN A 426 21.77 -14.70 1.66
C ASN A 426 20.79 -13.65 1.10
N ALA A 427 21.23 -12.40 0.92
CA ALA A 427 20.42 -11.39 0.25
C ALA A 427 19.99 -11.86 -1.14
N TYR A 428 20.93 -12.40 -1.93
CA TYR A 428 20.62 -12.93 -3.25
C TYR A 428 19.62 -14.10 -3.20
N GLU A 429 19.82 -15.07 -2.32
CA GLU A 429 18.90 -16.18 -2.11
C GLU A 429 17.49 -15.69 -1.74
N ALA A 430 17.40 -14.69 -0.85
CA ALA A 430 16.15 -14.09 -0.42
C ALA A 430 15.36 -13.45 -1.59
N MET A 431 16.07 -12.75 -2.48
CA MET A 431 15.47 -12.16 -3.68
C MET A 431 14.94 -13.23 -4.63
N ILE A 432 15.73 -14.29 -4.88
CA ILE A 432 15.31 -15.41 -5.72
C ILE A 432 14.09 -16.09 -5.14
N SER A 433 14.10 -16.44 -3.85
CA SER A 433 12.98 -17.08 -3.16
C SER A 433 11.69 -16.26 -3.29
N SER A 434 11.78 -14.95 -3.03
CA SER A 434 10.62 -14.05 -3.09
C SER A 434 10.05 -13.89 -4.50
N SER A 435 10.92 -13.80 -5.52
CA SER A 435 10.50 -13.70 -6.93
C SER A 435 9.99 -15.01 -7.55
N MET A 436 10.09 -16.11 -6.80
CA MET A 436 9.69 -17.47 -7.21
C MET A 436 8.57 -18.05 -6.36
N ASN A 437 8.08 -17.36 -5.32
CA ASN A 437 6.88 -17.74 -4.58
C ASN A 437 5.66 -17.71 -5.50
N ASP A 438 4.75 -18.69 -5.42
CA ASP A 438 3.62 -18.84 -6.35
C ASP A 438 2.38 -17.98 -5.97
N ASP A 439 2.45 -17.19 -4.90
CA ASP A 439 1.35 -16.32 -4.50
C ASP A 439 1.34 -15.01 -5.31
N ARG A 440 0.24 -14.24 -5.17
CA ARG A 440 0.09 -12.88 -5.75
C ARG A 440 0.27 -12.84 -7.29
N GLY A 441 -0.05 -13.93 -7.97
CA GLY A 441 -0.03 -14.03 -9.44
C GLY A 441 1.35 -14.33 -10.04
N ILE A 442 2.37 -14.57 -9.22
CA ILE A 442 3.72 -14.90 -9.70
C ILE A 442 3.76 -16.24 -10.44
N ASP A 443 2.90 -17.20 -10.06
CA ASP A 443 2.70 -18.46 -10.78
C ASP A 443 2.34 -18.25 -12.26
N PHE A 444 1.38 -17.36 -12.54
CA PHE A 444 1.01 -16.96 -13.89
C PHE A 444 2.11 -16.14 -14.55
N TYR A 445 2.68 -15.17 -13.84
CA TYR A 445 3.73 -14.30 -14.38
C TYR A 445 4.95 -15.08 -14.89
N LYS A 446 5.45 -16.07 -14.12
CA LYS A 446 6.58 -16.92 -14.53
C LYS A 446 6.25 -17.86 -15.68
N LYS A 447 4.99 -18.31 -15.77
CA LYS A 447 4.51 -19.24 -16.81
C LYS A 447 4.22 -18.50 -18.12
N MET A 448 3.47 -17.41 -18.06
CA MET A 448 2.84 -16.73 -19.20
C MET A 448 3.57 -15.44 -19.61
N GLY A 449 4.44 -14.91 -18.73
CA GLY A 449 5.07 -13.60 -18.91
C GLY A 449 4.14 -12.42 -18.61
N PHE A 450 2.98 -12.65 -18.00
CA PHE A 450 2.08 -11.63 -17.45
C PHE A 450 1.08 -12.27 -16.48
N ILE A 451 0.39 -11.43 -15.70
CA ILE A 451 -0.69 -11.85 -14.82
C ILE A 451 -2.03 -11.65 -15.55
N PRO A 452 -2.87 -12.69 -15.71
CA PRO A 452 -4.19 -12.53 -16.30
C PRO A 452 -5.16 -11.80 -15.37
N MET A 453 -5.88 -10.81 -15.90
CA MET A 453 -6.81 -9.97 -15.12
C MET A 453 -8.04 -10.73 -14.60
N ASP A 454 -8.36 -11.90 -15.17
CA ASP A 454 -9.43 -12.81 -14.70
C ASP A 454 -8.92 -13.87 -13.71
N LYS A 455 -7.64 -13.83 -13.34
CA LYS A 455 -7.01 -14.79 -12.42
C LYS A 455 -6.44 -14.13 -11.17
N ALA A 456 -5.99 -12.89 -11.26
CA ALA A 456 -5.56 -12.11 -10.10
C ALA A 456 -5.90 -10.62 -10.30
N HIS A 457 -6.01 -9.91 -9.18
CA HIS A 457 -6.22 -8.47 -9.14
C HIS A 457 -4.94 -7.71 -9.54
N ASP A 458 -5.07 -6.42 -9.85
CA ASP A 458 -3.93 -5.50 -10.09
C ASP A 458 -2.95 -6.01 -11.16
N ALA A 459 -3.49 -6.78 -12.11
CA ALA A 459 -2.73 -7.63 -13.02
C ALA A 459 -1.69 -6.87 -13.87
N VAL A 460 -2.06 -5.71 -14.39
CA VAL A 460 -1.16 -4.89 -15.22
C VAL A 460 -0.10 -4.26 -14.35
N SER A 461 -0.49 -3.65 -13.23
CA SER A 461 0.44 -2.97 -12.31
C SER A 461 1.49 -3.94 -11.77
N SER A 462 1.05 -5.09 -11.27
CA SER A 462 1.93 -6.15 -10.75
C SER A 462 2.87 -6.70 -11.84
N THR A 463 2.37 -6.90 -13.08
CA THR A 463 3.24 -7.37 -14.19
C THR A 463 4.34 -6.35 -14.52
N LEU A 464 4.03 -5.06 -14.50
CA LEU A 464 5.01 -4.00 -14.79
C LEU A 464 6.05 -3.88 -13.66
N GLU A 465 5.60 -3.95 -12.41
CA GLU A 465 6.45 -3.83 -11.23
C GLU A 465 7.35 -5.05 -11.03
N TYR A 466 6.84 -6.27 -11.25
CA TYR A 466 7.66 -7.48 -11.26
C TYR A 466 8.72 -7.46 -12.36
N ALA A 467 8.42 -6.91 -13.54
CA ALA A 467 9.41 -6.77 -14.60
C ALA A 467 10.55 -5.81 -14.23
N TYR A 468 10.28 -4.79 -13.41
CA TYR A 468 11.32 -3.93 -12.86
C TYR A 468 12.11 -4.63 -11.75
N ASP A 469 11.44 -5.29 -10.79
CA ASP A 469 12.11 -6.02 -9.72
C ASP A 469 13.03 -7.12 -10.27
N ASP A 470 12.59 -7.84 -11.31
CA ASP A 470 13.40 -8.83 -12.02
C ASP A 470 14.62 -8.22 -12.70
N TRP A 471 14.52 -7.01 -13.23
CA TRP A 471 15.69 -6.31 -13.77
C TRP A 471 16.73 -6.05 -12.68
N CYS A 472 16.31 -5.67 -11.48
CA CYS A 472 17.20 -5.50 -10.33
C CYS A 472 17.90 -6.81 -9.96
N ILE A 473 17.18 -7.94 -9.88
CA ILE A 473 17.78 -9.27 -9.64
C ILE A 473 18.82 -9.57 -10.72
N ALA A 474 18.50 -9.31 -11.99
CA ALA A 474 19.41 -9.54 -13.10
C ALA A 474 20.70 -8.69 -12.98
N GLN A 475 20.61 -7.42 -12.55
CA GLN A 475 21.81 -6.58 -12.35
C GLN A 475 22.75 -7.18 -11.31
N MET A 476 22.20 -7.63 -10.17
CA MET A 476 23.00 -8.24 -9.12
C MET A 476 23.54 -9.63 -9.54
N ALA A 477 22.75 -10.43 -10.24
CA ALA A 477 23.18 -11.71 -10.81
C ALA A 477 24.40 -11.53 -11.75
N ASN A 478 24.38 -10.48 -12.58
CA ASN A 478 25.49 -10.15 -13.47
C ASN A 478 26.77 -9.75 -12.69
N ASP A 479 26.67 -8.91 -11.66
CA ASP A 479 27.86 -8.55 -10.84
C ASP A 479 28.42 -9.75 -10.07
N LEU A 480 27.56 -10.71 -9.69
CA LEU A 480 27.94 -11.96 -9.02
C LEU A 480 28.41 -13.07 -9.97
N GLY A 481 28.34 -12.87 -11.29
CA GLY A 481 28.72 -13.89 -12.28
C GLY A 481 27.76 -15.08 -12.38
N LYS A 482 26.47 -14.89 -12.05
CA LYS A 482 25.41 -15.91 -12.14
C LYS A 482 24.71 -15.81 -13.50
N ASP A 483 25.40 -16.24 -14.55
CA ASP A 483 25.00 -16.04 -15.96
C ASP A 483 23.61 -16.62 -16.35
N GLU A 484 23.24 -17.76 -15.78
CA GLU A 484 21.93 -18.40 -16.06
C GLU A 484 20.79 -17.56 -15.47
N ASP A 485 20.93 -17.16 -14.21
CA ASP A 485 19.98 -16.28 -13.54
C ASP A 485 19.90 -14.92 -14.25
N TYR A 486 21.04 -14.32 -14.60
CA TYR A 486 21.08 -13.07 -15.36
C TYR A 486 20.23 -13.16 -16.63
N LYS A 487 20.41 -14.22 -17.43
CA LYS A 487 19.63 -14.41 -18.68
C LYS A 487 18.14 -14.63 -18.40
N TYR A 488 17.82 -15.40 -17.37
CA TYR A 488 16.44 -15.70 -16.99
C TYR A 488 15.70 -14.44 -16.54
N TYR A 489 16.25 -13.70 -15.58
CA TYR A 489 15.65 -12.48 -15.05
C TYR A 489 15.67 -11.33 -16.07
N MET A 490 16.69 -11.25 -16.95
CA MET A 490 16.68 -10.27 -18.05
C MET A 490 15.61 -10.57 -19.12
N SER A 491 15.21 -11.83 -19.26
CA SER A 491 14.07 -12.20 -20.10
C SER A 491 12.74 -11.81 -19.43
N ARG A 492 12.60 -12.09 -18.13
CA ARG A 492 11.43 -11.68 -17.35
C ARG A 492 11.26 -10.16 -17.26
N SER A 493 12.36 -9.39 -17.17
CA SER A 493 12.27 -7.93 -17.11
C SER A 493 11.71 -7.26 -18.37
N LYS A 494 11.57 -8.03 -19.47
CA LYS A 494 10.88 -7.63 -20.70
C LYS A 494 9.38 -7.96 -20.72
N ASN A 495 8.85 -8.60 -19.68
CA ASN A 495 7.44 -9.01 -19.61
C ASN A 495 6.45 -7.85 -19.70
N TYR A 496 6.86 -6.60 -19.41
CA TYR A 496 6.06 -5.40 -19.67
C TYR A 496 5.53 -5.34 -21.12
N LYS A 497 6.27 -5.88 -22.09
CA LYS A 497 5.87 -5.93 -23.51
C LYS A 497 4.58 -6.73 -23.72
N ASN A 498 4.30 -7.70 -22.84
CA ASN A 498 3.09 -8.51 -22.90
C ASN A 498 1.84 -7.72 -22.49
N MET A 499 1.98 -6.60 -21.80
CA MET A 499 0.85 -5.74 -21.40
C MET A 499 0.60 -4.57 -22.36
N TYR A 500 1.51 -4.30 -23.30
CA TYR A 500 1.34 -3.19 -24.24
C TYR A 500 0.42 -3.57 -25.42
N ASN A 501 -0.75 -2.93 -25.51
CA ASN A 501 -1.65 -3.12 -26.64
C ASN A 501 -1.34 -2.08 -27.75
N PRO A 502 -0.79 -2.49 -28.91
CA PRO A 502 -0.43 -1.54 -29.96
C PRO A 502 -1.65 -0.88 -30.62
N LYS A 503 -2.87 -1.44 -30.49
CA LYS A 503 -4.09 -0.83 -31.04
C LYS A 503 -4.55 0.38 -30.22
N THR A 504 -4.43 0.30 -28.89
CA THR A 504 -4.83 1.39 -27.98
C THR A 504 -3.64 2.31 -27.64
N GLY A 505 -2.42 1.79 -27.73
CA GLY A 505 -1.19 2.50 -27.37
C GLY A 505 -0.97 2.61 -25.86
N PHE A 506 -1.54 1.69 -25.08
CA PHE A 506 -1.54 1.69 -23.62
C PHE A 506 -1.16 0.32 -23.05
N MET A 507 -0.71 0.30 -21.80
CA MET A 507 -0.71 -0.93 -21.02
C MET A 507 -2.14 -1.30 -20.67
N GLN A 508 -2.53 -2.54 -20.92
CA GLN A 508 -3.92 -2.98 -20.85
C GLN A 508 -4.00 -4.41 -20.33
N GLY A 509 -5.05 -4.70 -19.57
CA GLY A 509 -5.33 -6.04 -19.05
C GLY A 509 -5.53 -7.07 -20.15
N ARG A 510 -5.04 -8.28 -19.89
CA ARG A 510 -5.28 -9.47 -20.71
C ARG A 510 -5.93 -10.56 -19.90
N PHE A 511 -6.87 -11.26 -20.52
CA PHE A 511 -7.45 -12.48 -20.00
C PHE A 511 -6.46 -13.65 -20.10
N ASN A 512 -6.75 -14.74 -19.38
CA ASN A 512 -5.96 -15.96 -19.43
C ASN A 512 -5.93 -16.59 -20.84
N SER A 513 -6.99 -16.37 -21.63
CA SER A 513 -7.07 -16.73 -23.05
C SER A 513 -6.14 -15.92 -23.95
N GLY A 514 -5.58 -14.82 -23.44
CA GLY A 514 -4.70 -13.91 -24.19
C GLY A 514 -5.43 -12.72 -24.79
N ALA A 515 -6.76 -12.71 -24.67
CA ALA A 515 -7.58 -11.62 -25.17
C ALA A 515 -7.34 -10.35 -24.39
N TRP A 516 -7.25 -9.23 -25.10
CA TRP A 516 -7.33 -7.90 -24.52
C TRP A 516 -8.74 -7.61 -24.02
N SER A 517 -8.85 -6.78 -22.97
CA SER A 517 -10.15 -6.27 -22.50
C SER A 517 -10.89 -5.47 -23.60
N LYS A 518 -12.14 -5.85 -23.93
CA LYS A 518 -12.89 -5.29 -25.08
C LYS A 518 -13.45 -3.87 -24.84
N ASN A 519 -13.69 -3.48 -23.58
CA ASN A 519 -14.23 -2.17 -23.18
C ASN A 519 -13.19 -1.32 -22.45
N PHE A 520 -11.95 -1.34 -22.95
CA PHE A 520 -10.85 -0.64 -22.30
C PHE A 520 -11.00 0.88 -22.38
N ASP A 521 -10.96 1.51 -21.21
CA ASP A 521 -10.98 2.95 -21.02
C ASP A 521 -9.73 3.35 -20.22
N PRO A 522 -8.74 4.03 -20.84
CA PRO A 522 -7.48 4.32 -20.17
C PRO A 522 -7.60 5.35 -19.04
N ILE A 523 -8.73 6.08 -18.96
CA ILE A 523 -9.01 7.06 -17.89
C ILE A 523 -9.69 6.40 -16.69
N ALA A 524 -10.41 5.30 -16.91
CA ALA A 524 -11.13 4.62 -15.84
C ALA A 524 -10.16 4.16 -14.75
N PRO A 525 -10.35 4.62 -13.49
CA PRO A 525 -9.52 4.19 -12.40
C PRO A 525 -9.89 2.77 -11.98
N SER A 526 -8.90 2.04 -11.50
CA SER A 526 -9.09 0.81 -10.74
C SER A 526 -8.86 1.10 -9.26
N TYR A 527 -9.67 0.51 -8.40
CA TYR A 527 -9.49 0.58 -6.95
C TYR A 527 -8.55 -0.54 -6.50
N LEU A 528 -7.86 -0.35 -5.38
CA LEU A 528 -6.97 -1.35 -4.80
C LEU A 528 -7.62 -2.75 -4.75
N GLY A 529 -6.92 -3.76 -5.26
CA GLY A 529 -7.41 -5.14 -5.27
C GLY A 529 -8.56 -5.37 -6.26
N SER A 530 -8.73 -4.52 -7.28
CA SER A 530 -9.75 -4.67 -8.32
C SER A 530 -9.19 -4.42 -9.72
N GLY A 531 -9.72 -5.13 -10.72
CA GLY A 531 -9.45 -4.82 -12.12
C GLY A 531 -7.99 -4.97 -12.55
N GLU A 532 -7.50 -3.99 -13.32
CA GLU A 532 -6.22 -4.05 -14.03
C GLU A 532 -5.09 -3.30 -13.30
N PHE A 533 -5.40 -2.26 -12.53
CA PHE A 533 -4.42 -1.32 -11.97
C PHE A 533 -4.54 -1.12 -10.45
N THR A 534 -3.41 -0.97 -9.76
CA THR A 534 -3.38 -0.58 -8.34
C THR A 534 -3.52 0.93 -8.21
N GLU A 535 -4.54 1.42 -7.51
CA GLU A 535 -4.70 2.86 -7.14
C GLU A 535 -4.53 3.84 -8.30
N GLY A 536 -4.97 3.48 -9.51
CA GLY A 536 -4.68 4.30 -10.67
C GLY A 536 -5.34 3.82 -11.95
N ASN A 537 -4.82 4.30 -13.07
CA ASN A 537 -5.31 3.95 -14.39
C ASN A 537 -4.16 3.73 -15.39
N SER A 538 -4.53 3.37 -16.62
CA SER A 538 -3.54 3.12 -17.66
C SER A 538 -2.75 4.36 -18.08
N TRP A 539 -3.34 5.56 -17.98
CA TRP A 539 -2.61 6.80 -18.23
C TRP A 539 -1.42 6.96 -17.30
N GLN A 540 -1.53 6.54 -16.04
CA GLN A 540 -0.46 6.60 -15.05
C GLN A 540 0.51 5.41 -15.19
N TYR A 541 -0.01 4.18 -15.29
CA TYR A 541 0.83 2.98 -15.27
C TYR A 541 1.57 2.67 -16.58
N THR A 542 1.13 3.21 -17.72
CA THR A 542 1.82 2.96 -19.01
C THR A 542 3.30 3.36 -19.00
N TRP A 543 3.68 4.26 -18.09
CA TRP A 543 5.02 4.79 -17.96
C TRP A 543 5.93 3.99 -17.02
N PHE A 544 5.40 3.01 -16.29
CA PHE A 544 6.18 2.22 -15.34
C PHE A 544 7.01 1.12 -16.02
N VAL A 545 7.99 1.56 -16.80
CA VAL A 545 9.03 0.70 -17.41
C VAL A 545 10.40 1.37 -17.22
N PRO A 546 10.78 1.73 -15.98
CA PRO A 546 12.01 2.49 -15.74
C PRO A 546 13.25 1.74 -16.24
N GLN A 547 13.23 0.41 -16.26
CA GLN A 547 14.32 -0.47 -16.69
C GLN A 547 14.56 -0.54 -18.21
N ASP A 548 13.59 -0.10 -19.02
CA ASP A 548 13.68 -0.12 -20.49
C ASP A 548 12.88 1.01 -21.15
N ILE A 549 13.12 2.25 -20.71
CA ILE A 549 12.41 3.44 -21.23
C ILE A 549 12.59 3.58 -22.75
N ASN A 550 13.75 3.22 -23.30
CA ASN A 550 13.96 3.23 -24.75
C ASN A 550 13.16 2.12 -25.46
N GLY A 551 12.98 0.95 -24.83
CA GLY A 551 12.06 -0.09 -25.29
C GLY A 551 10.62 0.40 -25.32
N LEU A 552 10.15 1.06 -24.26
CA LEU A 552 8.81 1.65 -24.21
C LEU A 552 8.61 2.74 -25.28
N LYS A 553 9.60 3.64 -25.46
CA LYS A 553 9.61 4.62 -26.56
C LYS A 553 9.44 3.96 -27.92
N LYS A 554 10.14 2.86 -28.17
CA LYS A 554 10.03 2.10 -29.43
C LYS A 554 8.62 1.53 -29.62
N LEU A 555 7.98 1.01 -28.55
CA LEU A 555 6.59 0.53 -28.60
C LEU A 555 5.58 1.64 -28.91
N ILE A 556 5.78 2.84 -28.35
CA ILE A 556 4.90 4.00 -28.55
C ILE A 556 5.07 4.62 -29.95
N GLY A 557 6.22 4.44 -30.60
CA GLY A 557 6.48 4.96 -31.95
C GLY A 557 7.64 5.96 -32.05
N GLY A 558 8.59 5.90 -31.13
CA GLY A 558 9.78 6.75 -31.07
C GLY A 558 9.58 8.05 -30.29
N ASP A 559 10.63 8.88 -30.26
CA ASP A 559 10.69 10.07 -29.40
C ASP A 559 9.51 11.03 -29.59
N LYS A 560 9.08 11.26 -30.83
CA LYS A 560 7.98 12.20 -31.13
C LYS A 560 6.66 11.73 -30.54
N ALA A 561 6.25 10.49 -30.82
CA ALA A 561 5.00 9.92 -30.30
C ALA A 561 5.03 9.79 -28.77
N PHE A 562 6.19 9.45 -28.21
CA PHE A 562 6.38 9.40 -26.76
C PHE A 562 6.15 10.76 -26.10
N VAL A 563 6.72 11.83 -26.65
CA VAL A 563 6.50 13.20 -26.16
C VAL A 563 5.04 13.64 -26.32
N GLU A 564 4.39 13.34 -27.45
CA GLU A 564 2.97 13.69 -27.66
C GLU A 564 2.06 12.99 -26.66
N LYS A 565 2.35 11.73 -26.32
CA LYS A 565 1.63 10.98 -25.28
C LYS A 565 1.89 11.53 -23.88
N LEU A 566 3.12 11.95 -23.56
CA LEU A 566 3.42 12.65 -22.30
C LEU A 566 2.71 14.01 -22.21
N ASP A 567 2.71 14.81 -23.29
CA ASP A 567 1.97 16.08 -23.33
C ASP A 567 0.47 15.85 -23.05
N SER A 568 -0.07 14.75 -23.59
CA SER A 568 -1.47 14.36 -23.38
C SER A 568 -1.75 13.97 -21.92
N LEU A 569 -0.84 13.25 -21.25
CA LEU A 569 -0.96 12.95 -19.82
C LEU A 569 -1.13 14.22 -18.99
N PHE A 570 -0.34 15.26 -19.25
CA PHE A 570 -0.38 16.51 -18.47
C PHE A 570 -1.50 17.48 -18.89
N THR A 571 -2.36 17.10 -19.84
CA THR A 571 -3.43 17.98 -20.37
C THR A 571 -4.83 17.35 -20.41
N ILE A 572 -4.95 16.03 -20.52
CA ILE A 572 -6.25 15.35 -20.52
C ILE A 572 -6.78 15.26 -19.09
N GLU A 573 -7.99 15.77 -18.86
CA GLU A 573 -8.67 15.70 -17.57
C GLU A 573 -9.68 14.54 -17.56
N ALA A 574 -9.86 13.90 -16.40
CA ALA A 574 -10.94 12.94 -16.21
C ALA A 574 -12.25 13.70 -15.99
N ASP A 575 -13.35 13.22 -16.59
CA ASP A 575 -14.68 13.76 -16.28
C ASP A 575 -15.06 13.35 -14.85
N PRO A 576 -15.16 14.29 -13.89
CA PRO A 576 -15.41 13.97 -12.48
C PRO A 576 -16.85 13.48 -12.24
N VAL A 577 -17.77 13.68 -13.19
CA VAL A 577 -19.13 13.12 -13.12
C VAL A 577 -19.12 11.65 -13.54
N LYS A 578 -18.29 11.30 -14.51
CA LYS A 578 -18.18 9.93 -15.03
C LYS A 578 -17.25 9.06 -14.20
N TYR A 579 -16.15 9.60 -13.70
CA TYR A 579 -15.12 8.87 -12.98
C TYR A 579 -14.91 9.46 -11.58
N GLN A 580 -15.12 8.63 -10.57
CA GLN A 580 -14.68 8.93 -9.22
C GLN A 580 -13.26 8.38 -9.07
N MET A 581 -12.29 9.28 -8.93
CA MET A 581 -10.90 8.87 -8.65
C MET A 581 -10.82 8.23 -7.25
N PRO A 582 -9.92 7.25 -7.06
CA PRO A 582 -9.52 6.80 -5.74
C PRO A 582 -9.10 7.98 -4.86
N SER A 583 -9.30 7.87 -3.54
CA SER A 583 -9.09 8.98 -2.61
C SER A 583 -7.63 9.42 -2.48
N ASP A 584 -6.69 8.51 -2.73
CA ASP A 584 -5.24 8.71 -2.79
C ASP A 584 -4.77 9.34 -4.12
N VAL A 585 -5.53 9.21 -5.22
CA VAL A 585 -5.20 9.81 -6.52
C VAL A 585 -5.51 11.31 -6.53
N THR A 586 -4.55 12.08 -6.05
CA THR A 586 -4.66 13.51 -5.77
C THR A 586 -3.50 14.30 -6.43
N GLY A 587 -3.50 15.64 -6.30
CA GLY A 587 -2.47 16.48 -6.92
C GLY A 587 -2.44 16.38 -8.46
N LEU A 588 -3.60 16.53 -9.10
CA LEU A 588 -3.76 16.28 -10.53
C LEU A 588 -3.22 17.41 -11.43
N ILE A 589 -2.47 17.04 -12.47
CA ILE A 589 -2.18 17.87 -13.65
C ILE A 589 -2.58 17.07 -14.89
N GLY A 590 -3.79 17.29 -15.39
CA GLY A 590 -4.39 16.36 -16.35
C GLY A 590 -4.63 14.99 -15.69
N GLN A 591 -4.02 13.95 -16.23
CA GLN A 591 -4.04 12.58 -15.69
C GLN A 591 -2.85 12.26 -14.76
N TYR A 592 -1.81 13.09 -14.75
CA TYR A 592 -0.70 12.95 -13.79
C TYR A 592 -1.22 13.20 -12.37
N ALA A 593 -0.90 12.33 -11.42
CA ALA A 593 -1.27 12.48 -10.01
C ALA A 593 -0.01 12.55 -9.14
N GLN A 594 0.27 13.71 -8.53
CA GLN A 594 1.44 13.84 -7.66
C GLN A 594 1.26 13.13 -6.32
N GLY A 595 0.03 13.01 -5.82
CA GLY A 595 -0.24 12.35 -4.55
C GLY A 595 -0.22 10.82 -4.61
N ASN A 596 0.22 10.24 -5.74
CA ASN A 596 0.36 8.80 -5.90
C ASN A 596 1.62 8.42 -6.69
N GLU A 597 2.35 7.45 -6.14
CA GLU A 597 3.71 7.02 -6.42
C GLU A 597 4.00 6.52 -7.84
N PRO A 598 3.07 5.86 -8.57
CA PRO A 598 3.29 5.44 -9.96
C PRO A 598 3.63 6.60 -10.89
N SER A 599 3.27 7.84 -10.53
CA SER A 599 3.53 9.03 -11.34
C SER A 599 4.89 9.67 -11.12
N HIS A 600 5.55 9.39 -10.00
CA HIS A 600 6.69 10.18 -9.48
C HIS A 600 7.86 10.37 -10.45
N HIS A 601 8.16 9.40 -11.31
CA HIS A 601 9.24 9.49 -12.29
C HIS A 601 8.83 10.13 -13.62
N ILE A 602 7.53 10.25 -13.91
CA ILE A 602 7.03 10.52 -15.27
C ILE A 602 7.50 11.87 -15.79
N ALA A 603 7.52 12.91 -14.94
CA ALA A 603 7.94 14.25 -15.35
C ALA A 603 9.40 14.27 -15.87
N TYR A 604 10.26 13.35 -15.43
CA TYR A 604 11.65 13.23 -15.88
C TYR A 604 11.78 12.54 -17.24
N LEU A 605 10.73 11.91 -17.77
CA LEU A 605 10.80 11.12 -18.99
C LEU A 605 11.00 11.96 -20.27
N TYR A 606 10.72 13.27 -20.26
CA TYR A 606 11.08 14.12 -21.40
C TYR A 606 12.60 14.21 -21.62
N ASN A 607 13.42 14.02 -20.58
CA ASN A 607 14.88 13.97 -20.71
C ASN A 607 15.32 12.80 -21.61
N TYR A 608 14.66 11.64 -21.50
CA TYR A 608 14.95 10.46 -22.32
C TYR A 608 14.51 10.64 -23.79
N ALA A 609 13.60 11.57 -24.06
CA ALA A 609 13.09 11.89 -25.39
C ALA A 609 13.68 13.19 -25.99
N GLY A 610 14.68 13.79 -25.33
CA GLY A 610 15.40 14.96 -25.84
C GLY A 610 14.61 16.27 -25.77
N GLN A 611 13.66 16.39 -24.84
CA GLN A 611 12.95 17.65 -24.58
C GLN A 611 13.02 18.07 -23.11
N PRO A 612 14.23 18.22 -22.53
CA PRO A 612 14.40 18.44 -21.09
C PRO A 612 13.74 19.71 -20.56
N TRP A 613 13.55 20.74 -21.40
CA TRP A 613 12.83 21.95 -21.00
C TRP A 613 11.36 21.69 -20.60
N LYS A 614 10.75 20.60 -21.10
CA LYS A 614 9.41 20.20 -20.66
C LYS A 614 9.43 19.60 -19.26
N SER A 615 10.40 18.72 -18.96
CA SER A 615 10.65 18.23 -17.60
C SER A 615 10.85 19.38 -16.63
N GLN A 616 11.76 20.31 -16.96
CA GLN A 616 12.07 21.49 -16.13
C GLN A 616 10.81 22.31 -15.81
N ASN A 617 9.95 22.54 -16.81
CA ASN A 617 8.70 23.28 -16.61
C ASN A 617 7.70 22.55 -15.71
N ILE A 618 7.48 21.25 -15.95
CA ILE A 618 6.50 20.46 -15.21
C ILE A 618 6.97 20.22 -13.77
N LEU A 619 8.24 19.90 -13.54
CA LEU A 619 8.80 19.72 -12.20
C LEU A 619 8.63 20.97 -11.33
N ARG A 620 8.93 22.15 -11.89
CA ARG A 620 8.71 23.42 -11.19
C ARG A 620 7.23 23.67 -10.91
N LYS A 621 6.34 23.36 -11.86
CA LYS A 621 4.89 23.45 -11.65
C LYS A 621 4.40 22.53 -10.53
N ILE A 622 4.90 21.30 -10.46
CA ILE A 622 4.57 20.33 -9.41
C ILE A 622 5.04 20.85 -8.04
N MET A 623 6.31 21.20 -7.92
CA MET A 623 6.88 21.68 -6.64
C MET A 623 6.20 22.96 -6.15
N ASP A 624 5.89 23.91 -7.03
CA ASP A 624 5.23 25.17 -6.66
C ASP A 624 3.72 24.99 -6.38
N GLY A 625 3.09 23.94 -6.93
CA GLY A 625 1.64 23.74 -6.88
C GLY A 625 1.15 22.80 -5.77
N PHE A 626 1.97 21.84 -5.35
CA PHE A 626 1.55 20.73 -4.48
C PHE A 626 2.30 20.62 -3.17
N PHE A 627 3.30 21.47 -2.93
CA PHE A 627 4.09 21.48 -1.71
C PHE A 627 4.19 22.90 -1.14
N ASN A 628 3.93 23.04 0.16
CA ASN A 628 4.10 24.30 0.89
C ASN A 628 4.38 24.05 2.38
N SER A 629 4.59 25.09 3.18
CA SER A 629 4.96 24.95 4.61
C SER A 629 3.78 25.01 5.60
N ASN A 630 2.53 24.95 5.10
CA ASN A 630 1.31 24.94 5.90
C ASN A 630 0.85 23.51 6.23
N ARG A 631 -0.20 23.39 7.04
CA ARG A 631 -0.71 22.09 7.53
C ARG A 631 -1.21 21.16 6.41
N ASP A 632 -1.80 21.75 5.38
CA ASP A 632 -2.24 21.16 4.12
C ASP A 632 -1.13 21.12 3.06
N GLY A 633 0.14 21.16 3.48
CA GLY A 633 1.28 21.33 2.59
C GLY A 633 1.67 20.10 1.77
N LEU A 634 0.93 19.01 1.85
CA LEU A 634 1.10 17.80 1.03
C LEU A 634 -0.18 17.54 0.24
N CYS A 635 -0.04 17.16 -1.03
CA CYS A 635 -1.20 16.94 -1.90
C CYS A 635 -1.85 15.55 -1.77
N GLY A 636 -1.21 14.61 -1.06
CA GLY A 636 -1.64 13.24 -0.80
C GLY A 636 -0.85 12.68 0.37
N ASN A 637 -0.96 11.36 0.61
CA ASN A 637 -0.29 10.65 1.69
C ASN A 637 1.21 10.95 1.73
N GLU A 638 1.81 11.03 2.92
CA GLU A 638 3.26 11.23 3.04
C GLU A 638 4.05 9.93 2.76
N ASP A 639 3.40 8.78 2.92
CA ASP A 639 3.89 7.41 2.67
C ASP A 639 5.30 7.16 3.19
N CYS A 640 5.42 7.29 4.51
CA CYS A 640 6.63 6.96 5.28
C CYS A 640 7.90 7.68 4.82
N GLY A 641 7.80 8.89 4.25
CA GLY A 641 8.94 9.66 3.74
C GLY A 641 9.00 9.75 2.21
N GLN A 642 8.21 8.98 1.47
CA GLN A 642 8.36 8.86 0.01
C GLN A 642 8.02 10.16 -0.72
N MET A 643 6.88 10.79 -0.41
CA MET A 643 6.48 12.06 -1.02
C MET A 643 7.49 13.18 -0.72
N SER A 644 7.97 13.20 0.53
CA SER A 644 8.98 14.16 0.97
C SER A 644 10.36 13.91 0.35
N ALA A 645 10.74 12.65 0.10
CA ALA A 645 11.97 12.29 -0.60
C ALA A 645 11.92 12.71 -2.07
N TRP A 646 10.76 12.57 -2.73
CA TRP A 646 10.57 13.08 -4.09
C TRP A 646 10.79 14.59 -4.17
N TYR A 647 10.18 15.35 -3.25
CA TYR A 647 10.35 16.80 -3.19
C TYR A 647 11.81 17.15 -2.90
N SER A 648 12.44 16.47 -1.95
CA SER A 648 13.84 16.72 -1.56
C SER A 648 14.80 16.58 -2.74
N PHE A 649 14.70 15.48 -3.50
CA PHE A 649 15.48 15.27 -4.73
C PHE A 649 15.19 16.33 -5.80
N SER A 650 13.91 16.54 -6.11
CA SER A 650 13.50 17.45 -7.18
C SER A 650 13.89 18.90 -6.89
N ALA A 651 13.80 19.33 -5.62
CA ALA A 651 14.13 20.68 -5.18
C ALA A 651 15.63 20.98 -5.27
N ILE A 652 16.49 20.00 -4.97
CA ILE A 652 17.94 20.15 -5.17
C ILE A 652 18.37 19.98 -6.63
N GLY A 653 17.50 19.42 -7.47
CA GLY A 653 17.60 19.51 -8.93
C GLY A 653 17.89 18.20 -9.67
N PHE A 654 17.74 17.03 -9.04
CA PHE A 654 17.92 15.74 -9.72
C PHE A 654 17.13 14.61 -9.06
N TYR A 655 16.86 13.50 -9.76
CA TYR A 655 16.03 12.40 -9.26
C TYR A 655 16.48 11.01 -9.75
N PRO A 656 16.41 9.96 -8.91
CA PRO A 656 16.72 8.58 -9.30
C PRO A 656 15.53 7.91 -10.02
N VAL A 657 15.43 8.10 -11.35
CA VAL A 657 14.33 7.52 -12.17
C VAL A 657 14.34 5.99 -12.17
N LEU A 658 15.53 5.38 -12.08
CA LEU A 658 15.73 3.93 -12.07
C LEU A 658 16.64 3.55 -10.90
N PRO A 659 16.10 3.38 -9.68
CA PRO A 659 16.87 2.84 -8.56
C PRO A 659 17.51 1.49 -8.95
N GLY A 660 18.78 1.29 -8.58
CA GLY A 660 19.61 0.18 -9.06
C GLY A 660 20.54 0.51 -10.25
N SER A 661 20.31 1.59 -10.99
CA SER A 661 21.14 1.96 -12.17
C SER A 661 22.39 2.78 -11.86
N ASN A 662 22.51 3.32 -10.64
CA ASN A 662 23.48 4.35 -10.25
C ASN A 662 23.34 5.72 -10.96
N GLU A 663 22.31 5.96 -11.77
CA GLU A 663 22.11 7.24 -12.47
C GLU A 663 21.13 8.17 -11.74
N TYR A 664 21.42 9.48 -11.77
CA TYR A 664 20.54 10.54 -11.30
C TYR A 664 20.22 11.49 -12.45
N VAL A 665 18.93 11.67 -12.75
CA VAL A 665 18.46 12.48 -13.87
C VAL A 665 18.27 13.93 -13.43
N ILE A 666 18.88 14.87 -14.13
CA ILE A 666 18.87 16.31 -13.81
C ILE A 666 17.50 16.91 -14.16
N GLY A 667 16.88 17.58 -13.19
CA GLY A 667 15.61 18.29 -13.30
C GLY A 667 15.79 19.80 -13.42
N SER A 668 15.14 20.54 -12.52
CA SER A 668 15.29 22.00 -12.39
C SER A 668 15.36 22.39 -10.91
N PRO A 669 16.51 22.85 -10.39
CA PRO A 669 16.67 23.18 -8.96
C PRO A 669 15.81 24.37 -8.50
N LEU A 670 15.52 24.42 -7.20
CA LEU A 670 14.86 25.54 -6.51
C LEU A 670 15.83 26.48 -5.80
N PHE A 671 17.00 25.97 -5.39
CA PHE A 671 17.96 26.70 -4.56
C PHE A 671 19.14 27.22 -5.37
N ASP A 672 19.75 28.30 -4.88
CA ASP A 672 20.92 28.94 -5.52
C ASP A 672 22.19 28.15 -5.23
N LYS A 673 22.25 27.48 -4.07
CA LYS A 673 23.33 26.55 -3.74
C LYS A 673 22.81 25.41 -2.89
N VAL A 674 23.28 24.20 -3.18
CA VAL A 674 23.05 23.00 -2.38
C VAL A 674 24.40 22.36 -2.07
N THR A 675 24.62 21.96 -0.82
CA THR A 675 25.79 21.18 -0.41
C THR A 675 25.30 19.87 0.21
N ILE A 676 25.66 18.73 -0.39
CA ILE A 676 25.35 17.40 0.12
C ILE A 676 26.61 16.86 0.81
N HIS A 677 26.53 16.67 2.13
CA HIS A 677 27.60 16.15 2.95
C HIS A 677 27.50 14.63 3.05
N GLN A 678 28.51 13.92 2.56
CA GLN A 678 28.51 12.46 2.53
C GLN A 678 29.32 11.87 3.69
N GLU A 679 29.00 10.63 4.08
CA GLU A 679 29.70 9.95 5.18
C GLU A 679 31.20 9.72 4.91
N ASN A 680 31.61 9.69 3.64
CA ASN A 680 33.01 9.59 3.25
C ASN A 680 33.81 10.89 3.41
N GLY A 681 33.16 11.99 3.81
CA GLY A 681 33.77 13.31 4.03
C GLY A 681 33.88 14.18 2.78
N ASN A 682 33.39 13.73 1.63
CA ASN A 682 33.33 14.53 0.40
C ASN A 682 31.99 15.27 0.29
N ASP A 683 32.05 16.49 -0.25
CA ASP A 683 30.86 17.27 -0.56
C ASP A 683 30.54 17.21 -2.04
N PHE A 684 29.25 17.07 -2.36
CA PHE A 684 28.74 17.35 -3.70
C PHE A 684 27.99 18.68 -3.67
N VAL A 685 28.45 19.64 -4.46
CA VAL A 685 27.96 21.03 -4.45
C VAL A 685 27.23 21.32 -5.76
N ILE A 686 26.01 21.82 -5.66
CA ILE A 686 25.26 22.35 -6.80
C ILE A 686 25.21 23.86 -6.67
N VAL A 687 25.66 24.59 -7.69
CA VAL A 687 25.58 26.05 -7.74
C VAL A 687 24.69 26.46 -8.90
N THR A 688 23.55 27.07 -8.59
CA THR A 688 22.56 27.50 -9.57
C THR A 688 22.56 29.01 -9.71
N ASN A 689 22.99 29.49 -10.87
CA ASN A 689 23.02 30.91 -11.18
C ASN A 689 21.74 31.36 -11.89
N ASN A 690 21.31 32.58 -11.57
CA ASN A 690 20.10 33.20 -12.11
C ASN A 690 18.82 32.40 -11.81
N ASN A 691 18.76 31.64 -10.72
CA ASN A 691 17.57 30.89 -10.37
C ASN A 691 16.45 31.84 -9.91
N SER A 692 15.23 31.62 -10.39
CA SER A 692 14.03 32.35 -9.96
C SER A 692 12.79 31.58 -10.38
N HIS A 693 11.61 32.05 -9.97
CA HIS A 693 10.34 31.52 -10.44
C HIS A 693 10.22 31.57 -11.99
N GLU A 694 10.69 32.66 -12.61
CA GLU A 694 10.69 32.83 -14.06
C GLU A 694 11.82 32.05 -14.74
N ASN A 695 13.02 32.03 -14.15
CA ASN A 695 14.20 31.37 -14.71
C ASN A 695 14.27 29.89 -14.29
N LYS A 696 13.40 29.07 -14.90
CA LYS A 696 13.29 27.62 -14.64
C LYS A 696 14.00 26.74 -15.67
N TYR A 697 14.55 27.30 -16.73
CA TYR A 697 15.15 26.51 -17.80
C TYR A 697 16.66 26.47 -17.69
N ILE A 698 17.27 25.31 -17.85
CA ILE A 698 18.72 25.17 -17.89
C ILE A 698 19.24 25.73 -19.22
N LYS A 699 20.19 26.66 -19.14
CA LYS A 699 20.92 27.21 -20.29
C LYS A 699 22.16 26.38 -20.60
N SER A 700 22.94 26.04 -19.57
CA SER A 700 24.18 25.28 -19.66
C SER A 700 24.57 24.68 -18.32
N LEU A 701 25.37 23.61 -18.35
CA LEU A 701 25.94 22.97 -17.17
C LEU A 701 27.47 22.94 -17.26
N SER A 702 28.14 22.95 -16.11
CA SER A 702 29.55 22.57 -16.02
C SER A 702 29.79 21.71 -14.78
N MET A 703 30.63 20.68 -14.90
CA MET A 703 31.04 19.83 -13.79
C MET A 703 32.52 20.06 -13.52
N ASN A 704 32.88 20.46 -12.29
CA ASN A 704 34.25 20.80 -11.90
C ASN A 704 34.92 21.80 -12.87
N GLY A 705 34.16 22.82 -13.29
CA GLY A 705 34.62 23.88 -14.20
C GLY A 705 34.73 23.49 -15.68
N SER A 706 34.44 22.23 -16.05
CA SER A 706 34.42 21.78 -17.45
C SER A 706 33.00 21.70 -17.97
N ASP A 707 32.78 22.08 -19.23
CA ASP A 707 31.46 22.01 -19.86
C ASP A 707 30.85 20.61 -19.73
N TYR A 708 29.57 20.57 -19.35
CA TYR A 708 28.83 19.34 -19.13
C TYR A 708 27.55 19.37 -19.96
N TYR A 709 27.33 18.32 -20.74
CA TYR A 709 26.23 18.27 -21.71
C TYR A 709 25.24 17.14 -21.43
N LYS A 710 25.49 16.31 -20.42
CA LYS A 710 24.59 15.20 -20.06
C LYS A 710 23.49 15.69 -19.13
N LEU A 711 22.30 15.09 -19.26
CA LEU A 711 21.11 15.33 -18.45
C LEU A 711 21.04 14.41 -17.23
N TYR A 712 22.15 13.77 -16.87
CA TYR A 712 22.28 12.85 -15.76
C TYR A 712 23.73 12.79 -15.31
N PHE A 713 23.97 12.37 -14.06
CA PHE A 713 25.29 12.00 -13.56
C PHE A 713 25.21 10.69 -12.78
N ASN A 714 26.35 10.05 -12.51
CA ASN A 714 26.36 8.77 -11.79
C ASN A 714 26.61 8.96 -10.30
N HIS A 715 26.20 7.98 -9.49
CA HIS A 715 26.45 7.95 -8.05
C HIS A 715 27.94 8.07 -7.70
N ASN A 716 28.84 7.55 -8.53
CA ASN A 716 30.28 7.72 -8.32
C ASN A 716 30.76 9.17 -8.51
N ASP A 717 30.10 9.96 -9.36
CA ASP A 717 30.40 11.39 -9.51
C ASP A 717 30.02 12.15 -8.22
N LEU A 718 28.88 11.78 -7.63
CA LEU A 718 28.44 12.26 -6.33
C LEU A 718 29.42 11.83 -5.22
N ARG A 719 29.76 10.53 -5.14
CA ARG A 719 30.65 9.94 -4.12
C ARG A 719 32.05 10.55 -4.07
N LYS A 720 32.62 10.89 -5.22
CA LYS A 720 33.95 11.51 -5.29
C LYS A 720 33.99 12.97 -4.81
N GLY A 721 32.82 13.61 -4.69
CA GLY A 721 32.69 15.04 -4.52
C GLY A 721 32.93 15.78 -5.84
N ALA A 722 32.00 16.66 -6.18
CA ALA A 722 32.08 17.47 -7.40
C ALA A 722 31.27 18.76 -7.23
N GLU A 723 31.58 19.76 -8.06
CA GLU A 723 30.77 20.96 -8.23
C GLU A 723 30.01 20.89 -9.55
N LEU A 724 28.68 20.76 -9.48
CA LEU A 724 27.77 20.93 -10.61
C LEU A 724 27.25 22.36 -10.64
N LYS A 725 27.70 23.14 -11.62
CA LYS A 725 27.23 24.49 -11.84
C LYS A 725 26.17 24.53 -12.93
N ILE A 726 25.07 25.21 -12.65
CA ILE A 726 23.88 25.31 -13.49
C ILE A 726 23.61 26.79 -13.79
N GLU A 727 23.58 27.15 -15.07
CA GLU A 727 23.15 28.49 -15.50
C GLU A 727 21.69 28.43 -15.94
N MET A 728 20.81 29.21 -15.30
CA MET A 728 19.38 29.22 -15.61
C MET A 728 19.00 30.32 -16.61
N ASN A 729 17.83 30.19 -17.24
CA ASN A 729 17.25 31.16 -18.16
C ASN A 729 15.70 31.15 -18.08
N SER A 730 15.06 32.23 -18.48
CA SER A 730 13.59 32.38 -18.52
C SER A 730 12.94 31.77 -19.76
N THR A 731 13.73 31.56 -20.82
CA THR A 731 13.26 30.93 -22.06
C THR A 731 13.93 29.57 -22.27
N PRO A 732 13.20 28.55 -22.74
CA PRO A 732 13.76 27.22 -22.94
C PRO A 732 14.88 27.22 -23.98
N ASN A 733 16.02 26.62 -23.64
CA ASN A 733 17.06 26.29 -24.62
C ASN A 733 16.69 24.97 -25.30
N LYS A 734 16.11 25.04 -26.50
CA LYS A 734 15.63 23.86 -27.23
C LYS A 734 16.74 23.02 -27.85
N ASP A 735 17.99 23.50 -27.84
CA ASP A 735 19.15 22.76 -28.34
C ASP A 735 19.88 22.02 -27.20
N PHE A 736 19.61 22.37 -25.94
CA PHE A 736 20.26 21.74 -24.79
C PHE A 736 19.70 20.35 -24.51
N GLY A 737 20.58 19.36 -24.38
CA GLY A 737 20.22 17.99 -23.99
C GLY A 737 19.42 17.21 -25.04
N THR A 738 19.41 17.66 -26.30
CA THR A 738 18.69 16.99 -27.39
C THR A 738 19.46 15.83 -28.00
N GLU A 739 20.80 15.86 -28.00
CA GLU A 739 21.63 14.80 -28.58
C GLU A 739 21.50 13.48 -27.81
N LEU A 740 21.51 12.33 -28.51
CA LEU A 740 21.36 11.02 -27.85
C LEU A 740 22.43 10.76 -26.78
N SER A 741 23.67 11.21 -27.00
CA SER A 741 24.77 11.09 -26.03
C SER A 741 24.61 11.93 -24.77
N SER A 742 23.70 12.91 -24.79
CA SER A 742 23.38 13.78 -23.67
C SER A 742 22.22 13.26 -22.81
N ARG A 743 21.43 12.33 -23.33
CA ARG A 743 20.23 11.82 -22.64
C ARG A 743 20.61 10.65 -21.72
N PRO A 744 19.84 10.42 -20.63
CA PRO A 744 19.98 9.18 -19.88
C PRO A 744 19.57 7.99 -20.76
N ASN A 745 20.11 6.80 -20.49
CA ASN A 745 19.89 5.61 -21.30
C ASN A 745 19.45 4.42 -20.46
N SER A 746 18.20 4.02 -20.64
CA SER A 746 17.62 2.82 -20.04
C SER A 746 17.17 1.90 -21.17
N THR A 747 17.92 0.81 -21.40
CA THR A 747 17.73 -0.11 -22.52
C THR A 747 18.09 -1.54 -22.12
N ILE A 748 17.20 -2.49 -22.42
CA ILE A 748 17.52 -3.93 -22.36
C ILE A 748 17.88 -4.44 -23.75
N SER A 749 19.01 -5.16 -23.86
CA SER A 749 19.51 -5.76 -25.11
C SER A 749 18.45 -6.57 -25.84
N GLU A 750 18.31 -6.38 -27.17
CA GLU A 750 17.32 -7.09 -28.01
C GLU A 750 17.56 -8.60 -28.13
N GLU A 751 18.71 -9.10 -27.66
CA GLU A 751 18.96 -10.55 -27.57
C GLU A 751 18.03 -11.23 -26.56
N PHE A 752 17.64 -10.52 -25.49
CA PHE A 752 16.66 -10.99 -24.53
C PHE A 752 15.26 -10.81 -25.10
N LYS A 753 14.42 -11.81 -24.91
CA LYS A 753 13.01 -11.77 -25.28
C LYS A 753 12.18 -11.85 -24.01
N ALA A 754 11.05 -11.15 -24.00
CA ALA A 754 10.02 -11.40 -22.98
C ALA A 754 9.69 -12.89 -22.97
N LEU A 755 9.27 -13.43 -21.82
CA LEU A 755 8.76 -14.79 -21.80
C LEU A 755 7.61 -14.87 -22.80
N THR A 756 7.76 -15.78 -23.77
CA THR A 756 6.88 -15.86 -24.92
C THR A 756 5.54 -16.47 -24.51
N TYR A 757 4.51 -15.66 -24.63
CA TYR A 757 3.12 -16.04 -24.48
C TYR A 757 2.59 -16.98 -25.59
N GLU A 758 3.39 -17.21 -26.65
CA GLU A 758 3.03 -18.04 -27.81
C GLU A 758 2.63 -19.48 -27.45
N LYS A 759 3.01 -19.98 -26.25
CA LYS A 759 2.59 -21.28 -25.70
C LYS A 759 1.16 -21.33 -25.14
N TYR A 760 0.48 -20.20 -24.99
CA TYR A 760 -0.69 -20.09 -24.10
C TYR A 760 -1.91 -19.39 -24.72
N PHE A 761 -1.93 -19.11 -26.02
CA PHE A 761 -3.16 -18.66 -26.68
C PHE A 761 -4.17 -19.82 -26.71
N MET A 762 -5.06 -19.85 -25.74
CA MET A 762 -6.21 -20.75 -25.78
C MET A 762 -7.20 -20.21 -26.82
N PRO A 763 -7.90 -21.08 -27.56
CA PRO A 763 -8.98 -20.64 -28.44
C PRO A 763 -10.03 -19.82 -27.67
N ILE A 764 -10.50 -18.74 -28.26
CA ILE A 764 -11.63 -17.97 -27.74
C ILE A 764 -12.92 -18.64 -28.22
N ILE A 765 -13.79 -19.03 -27.30
CA ILE A 765 -15.09 -19.62 -27.62
C ILE A 765 -16.17 -18.53 -27.61
N ASN A 766 -16.86 -18.34 -28.73
CA ASN A 766 -18.06 -17.50 -28.85
C ASN A 766 -19.28 -18.35 -29.23
N PRO A 767 -20.49 -18.06 -28.72
CA PRO A 767 -20.78 -17.06 -27.70
C PRO A 767 -20.24 -17.47 -26.32
N HIS A 768 -20.16 -16.49 -25.40
CA HIS A 768 -19.74 -16.76 -24.02
C HIS A 768 -20.81 -17.52 -23.21
N ARG A 769 -22.09 -17.48 -23.59
CA ARG A 769 -23.16 -18.28 -22.95
C ARG A 769 -22.99 -19.77 -23.21
N THR A 770 -23.43 -20.60 -22.27
CA THR A 770 -23.40 -22.08 -22.38
C THR A 770 -24.78 -22.71 -22.49
N LEU A 771 -25.85 -22.00 -22.12
CA LEU A 771 -27.23 -22.48 -22.26
C LEU A 771 -27.85 -22.12 -23.61
N PHE A 772 -28.67 -23.01 -24.17
CA PHE A 772 -29.42 -22.77 -25.41
C PHE A 772 -30.68 -23.65 -25.50
N ALA A 773 -31.66 -23.24 -26.32
CA ALA A 773 -32.95 -23.93 -26.40
C ALA A 773 -33.08 -24.88 -27.60
N ASN A 774 -32.95 -24.32 -28.81
CA ASN A 774 -33.08 -25.08 -30.04
C ASN A 774 -31.69 -25.45 -30.56
N GLU A 775 -30.88 -24.43 -30.83
CA GLU A 775 -29.53 -24.59 -31.36
C GLU A 775 -28.60 -23.47 -30.86
N ILE A 776 -27.30 -23.72 -30.92
CA ILE A 776 -26.24 -22.74 -30.63
C ILE A 776 -25.15 -22.82 -31.69
N THR A 777 -24.75 -21.66 -32.21
CA THR A 777 -23.63 -21.54 -33.14
C THR A 777 -22.35 -21.20 -32.38
N ILE A 778 -21.34 -22.06 -32.48
CA ILE A 778 -20.02 -21.89 -31.90
C ILE A 778 -19.06 -21.30 -32.93
N ASN A 779 -18.43 -20.19 -32.58
CA ASN A 779 -17.31 -19.58 -33.29
C ASN A 779 -16.06 -19.63 -32.41
N LEU A 780 -15.03 -20.34 -32.87
CA LEU A 780 -13.71 -20.36 -32.25
C LEU A 780 -12.81 -19.30 -32.91
N ASP A 781 -12.06 -18.56 -32.11
CA ASP A 781 -11.14 -17.53 -32.60
C ASP A 781 -9.76 -17.72 -31.96
N ASN A 782 -8.69 -17.27 -32.61
CA ASN A 782 -7.35 -17.24 -32.04
C ASN A 782 -6.62 -15.96 -32.44
N PHE A 783 -5.63 -15.56 -31.65
CA PHE A 783 -4.86 -14.34 -31.93
C PHE A 783 -3.67 -14.55 -32.87
N ASN A 784 -3.41 -15.80 -33.27
CA ASN A 784 -2.31 -16.15 -34.17
C ASN A 784 -2.84 -16.65 -35.51
N GLU A 785 -2.75 -15.80 -36.53
CA GLU A 785 -3.22 -16.10 -37.90
C GLU A 785 -2.50 -17.31 -38.55
N THR A 786 -1.39 -17.79 -37.98
CA THR A 786 -0.63 -18.93 -38.51
C THR A 786 -0.86 -20.26 -37.77
N SER A 787 -1.78 -20.34 -36.81
CA SER A 787 -2.01 -21.54 -36.00
C SER A 787 -3.40 -22.14 -36.21
N GLU A 788 -3.49 -23.47 -36.14
CA GLU A 788 -4.75 -24.22 -36.32
C GLU A 788 -5.43 -24.46 -34.96
N ILE A 789 -6.76 -24.36 -34.91
CA ILE A 789 -7.52 -24.73 -33.70
C ILE A 789 -8.08 -26.14 -33.91
N HIS A 790 -7.69 -27.09 -33.07
CA HIS A 790 -8.30 -28.41 -33.04
C HIS A 790 -9.30 -28.48 -31.89
N PHE A 791 -10.44 -29.13 -32.12
CA PHE A 791 -11.50 -29.24 -31.14
C PHE A 791 -12.23 -30.59 -31.15
N THR A 792 -12.91 -30.88 -30.05
CA THR A 792 -13.82 -32.01 -29.83
C THR A 792 -15.09 -31.48 -29.19
N ILE A 793 -16.22 -32.17 -29.38
CA ILE A 793 -17.53 -31.80 -28.81
C ILE A 793 -18.08 -32.86 -27.85
N ASP A 794 -17.33 -33.95 -27.66
CA ASP A 794 -17.67 -35.07 -26.78
C ASP A 794 -16.90 -35.03 -25.44
N GLY A 795 -16.15 -33.95 -25.18
CA GLY A 795 -15.33 -33.80 -23.98
C GLY A 795 -14.00 -34.56 -23.98
N SER A 796 -13.64 -35.25 -25.06
CA SER A 796 -12.31 -35.85 -25.21
C SER A 796 -11.23 -34.79 -25.46
N GLU A 797 -9.98 -35.03 -25.06
CA GLU A 797 -8.91 -34.04 -25.28
C GLU A 797 -8.59 -33.88 -26.79
N PRO A 798 -8.48 -32.65 -27.31
CA PRO A 798 -8.11 -32.41 -28.69
C PRO A 798 -6.64 -32.83 -28.94
N SER A 799 -6.40 -33.43 -30.10
CA SER A 799 -5.08 -33.83 -30.61
C SER A 799 -4.90 -33.36 -32.05
N GLU A 800 -3.71 -33.55 -32.63
CA GLU A 800 -3.46 -33.28 -34.05
C GLU A 800 -4.44 -34.03 -35.00
N ASN A 801 -5.07 -35.10 -34.52
CA ASN A 801 -6.07 -35.87 -35.27
C ASN A 801 -7.53 -35.41 -35.03
N SER A 802 -7.76 -34.48 -34.11
CA SER A 802 -9.08 -33.93 -33.82
C SER A 802 -9.53 -32.95 -34.91
N SER A 803 -10.82 -32.58 -34.90
CA SER A 803 -11.39 -31.73 -35.94
C SER A 803 -10.75 -30.35 -35.95
N ILE A 804 -10.34 -29.88 -37.13
CA ILE A 804 -9.80 -28.53 -37.33
C ILE A 804 -10.97 -27.55 -37.49
N TYR A 805 -10.97 -26.48 -36.72
CA TYR A 805 -11.93 -25.40 -36.86
C TYR A 805 -11.69 -24.61 -38.14
N GLN A 806 -12.70 -24.53 -39.00
CA GLN A 806 -12.64 -23.77 -40.27
C GLN A 806 -13.71 -22.67 -40.37
N ASN A 807 -14.90 -22.93 -39.84
CA ASN A 807 -16.04 -22.03 -39.87
C ASN A 807 -16.89 -22.27 -38.62
N PRO A 808 -17.73 -21.30 -38.20
CA PRO A 808 -18.67 -21.51 -37.12
C PRO A 808 -19.56 -22.75 -37.36
N PHE A 809 -19.81 -23.52 -36.32
CA PHE A 809 -20.63 -24.74 -36.38
C PHE A 809 -21.80 -24.67 -35.41
N THR A 810 -22.92 -25.30 -35.73
CA THR A 810 -24.17 -25.23 -34.95
C THR A 810 -24.53 -26.59 -34.39
N LEU A 811 -24.91 -26.63 -33.11
CA LEU A 811 -25.32 -27.84 -32.39
C LEU A 811 -26.67 -27.62 -31.71
N ASN A 812 -27.44 -28.70 -31.56
CA ASN A 812 -28.83 -28.68 -31.08
C ASN A 812 -29.08 -29.65 -29.90
N GLU A 813 -28.02 -30.17 -29.29
CA GLU A 813 -28.00 -31.12 -28.16
C GLU A 813 -26.86 -30.74 -27.20
N THR A 814 -26.98 -31.06 -25.91
CA THR A 814 -25.92 -30.81 -24.90
C THR A 814 -24.60 -31.45 -25.31
N PHE A 815 -23.49 -30.71 -25.19
CA PHE A 815 -22.15 -31.15 -25.62
C PHE A 815 -21.03 -30.51 -24.78
N THR A 816 -19.85 -31.13 -24.78
CA THR A 816 -18.66 -30.59 -24.10
C THR A 816 -17.61 -30.24 -25.13
N LEU A 817 -17.39 -28.94 -25.34
CA LEU A 817 -16.37 -28.42 -26.22
C LEU A 817 -15.01 -28.45 -25.52
N LYS A 818 -14.03 -29.14 -26.12
CA LYS A 818 -12.62 -28.92 -25.80
C LYS A 818 -11.90 -28.41 -27.04
N ALA A 819 -11.04 -27.41 -26.88
CA ALA A 819 -10.26 -26.88 -28.00
C ALA A 819 -8.84 -26.48 -27.59
N ALA A 820 -7.89 -26.58 -28.50
CA ALA A 820 -6.52 -26.09 -28.32
C ALA A 820 -5.94 -25.60 -29.64
N VAL A 821 -4.96 -24.69 -29.56
CA VAL A 821 -4.21 -24.17 -30.71
C VAL A 821 -2.96 -25.05 -30.96
N PHE A 822 -2.72 -25.46 -32.20
CA PHE A 822 -1.59 -26.27 -32.65
C PHE A 822 -0.71 -25.47 -33.64
N GLY A 823 0.61 -25.68 -33.65
CA GLY A 823 1.51 -24.96 -34.57
C GLY A 823 3.00 -25.34 -34.49
N ASP A 824 3.80 -24.85 -35.44
CA ASP A 824 5.16 -25.33 -35.78
C ASP A 824 6.21 -25.38 -34.64
N GLN A 825 6.00 -24.68 -33.52
CA GLN A 825 6.95 -24.64 -32.39
C GLN A 825 6.45 -25.34 -31.11
N LEU A 826 5.28 -25.98 -31.15
CA LEU A 826 4.56 -26.55 -30.00
C LEU A 826 3.66 -27.73 -30.36
N SER A 827 3.43 -28.66 -29.43
CA SER A 827 2.41 -29.70 -29.61
C SER A 827 0.99 -29.12 -29.57
N HIS A 828 0.62 -28.35 -28.53
CA HIS A 828 -0.62 -27.55 -28.47
C HIS A 828 -0.61 -26.54 -27.31
N SER A 829 -1.53 -25.57 -27.31
CA SER A 829 -1.84 -24.67 -26.17
C SER A 829 -2.50 -25.41 -25.00
N ASP A 830 -2.64 -24.79 -23.83
CA ASP A 830 -3.55 -25.32 -22.80
C ASP A 830 -4.97 -25.54 -23.41
N ILE A 831 -5.64 -26.62 -23.01
CA ILE A 831 -6.95 -27.01 -23.55
C ILE A 831 -8.02 -26.14 -22.88
N ILE A 832 -8.80 -25.41 -23.67
CA ILE A 832 -10.03 -24.78 -23.18
C ILE A 832 -11.13 -25.82 -23.15
N GLU A 833 -11.82 -25.96 -22.03
CA GLU A 833 -12.97 -26.85 -21.85
C GLU A 833 -14.20 -26.01 -21.49
N LYS A 834 -15.32 -26.29 -22.15
CA LYS A 834 -16.60 -25.62 -21.90
C LYS A 834 -17.78 -26.54 -22.22
N GLU A 835 -18.66 -26.74 -21.24
CA GLU A 835 -19.88 -27.51 -21.41
C GLU A 835 -21.03 -26.59 -21.87
N PHE A 836 -21.73 -27.00 -22.92
CA PHE A 836 -22.91 -26.32 -23.47
C PHE A 836 -24.13 -27.18 -23.24
N ARG A 837 -25.16 -26.65 -22.58
CA ARG A 837 -26.34 -27.42 -22.17
C ARG A 837 -27.60 -26.92 -22.86
N LYS A 838 -28.38 -27.86 -23.40
CA LYS A 838 -29.72 -27.60 -23.91
C LYS A 838 -30.69 -27.45 -22.73
N THR A 839 -31.56 -26.44 -22.75
CA THR A 839 -32.50 -26.16 -21.65
C THR A 839 -33.81 -25.56 -22.19
N ILE A 840 -34.89 -25.63 -21.42
CA ILE A 840 -36.18 -25.01 -21.76
C ILE A 840 -36.10 -23.48 -21.59
N VAL A 841 -36.55 -22.74 -22.61
CA VAL A 841 -36.64 -21.25 -22.58
C VAL A 841 -38.06 -20.78 -22.93
N ARG A 842 -38.42 -19.56 -22.54
CA ARG A 842 -39.77 -18.97 -22.71
C ARG A 842 -40.02 -18.43 -24.12
N ASP A 843 -41.26 -18.61 -24.62
CA ASP A 843 -41.74 -18.23 -25.96
C ASP A 843 -41.82 -16.69 -26.20
N GLU A 844 -41.72 -16.27 -27.47
CA GLU A 844 -41.18 -15.00 -28.03
C GLU A 844 -41.97 -13.67 -27.80
N GLU A 845 -43.12 -13.63 -27.10
CA GLU A 845 -44.04 -12.47 -27.15
C GLU A 845 -43.94 -11.41 -26.01
N ASN A 846 -42.75 -11.00 -25.53
CA ASN A 846 -42.61 -9.93 -24.51
C ASN A 846 -41.60 -8.81 -24.91
N PRO A 847 -42.00 -7.51 -24.96
CA PRO A 847 -41.23 -6.40 -25.56
C PRO A 847 -40.03 -5.83 -24.75
N TYR A 848 -39.42 -6.57 -23.82
CA TYR A 848 -38.21 -6.13 -23.10
C TYR A 848 -37.04 -7.09 -23.36
N LEU A 849 -36.48 -7.05 -24.57
CA LEU A 849 -35.38 -7.93 -25.00
C LEU A 849 -34.10 -7.15 -25.27
N SER A 850 -32.98 -7.66 -24.73
CA SER A 850 -31.63 -7.33 -25.21
C SER A 850 -31.36 -8.04 -26.54
N ASN A 851 -30.38 -7.54 -27.30
CA ASN A 851 -30.16 -7.80 -28.74
C ASN A 851 -29.89 -9.26 -29.18
N ASP A 852 -29.93 -10.26 -28.29
CA ASP A 852 -29.47 -11.64 -28.58
C ASP A 852 -30.56 -12.73 -28.51
N ASN A 853 -31.85 -12.37 -28.48
CA ASN A 853 -33.01 -13.24 -28.74
C ASN A 853 -33.06 -14.59 -27.98
N VAL A 854 -32.73 -14.63 -26.68
CA VAL A 854 -33.01 -15.80 -25.81
C VAL A 854 -33.64 -15.30 -24.50
N ILE A 855 -34.80 -15.84 -24.12
CA ILE A 855 -35.55 -15.47 -22.91
C ILE A 855 -35.55 -16.65 -21.93
N TYR A 856 -34.76 -16.54 -20.87
CA TYR A 856 -34.71 -17.53 -19.80
C TYR A 856 -36.04 -17.66 -19.02
N PRO A 857 -36.25 -18.76 -18.27
CA PRO A 857 -37.28 -18.81 -17.23
C PRO A 857 -37.19 -17.57 -16.32
N VAL A 858 -38.32 -17.12 -15.78
CA VAL A 858 -38.32 -15.96 -14.88
C VAL A 858 -38.71 -16.36 -13.47
N ILE A 859 -38.09 -15.72 -12.49
CA ILE A 859 -38.48 -15.89 -11.11
C ILE A 859 -39.62 -14.92 -10.80
N LEU A 860 -40.76 -15.43 -10.33
CA LEU A 860 -41.95 -14.65 -10.03
C LEU A 860 -41.81 -13.86 -8.74
N GLU A 861 -41.15 -14.40 -7.73
CA GLU A 861 -40.87 -13.77 -6.43
C GLU A 861 -39.54 -14.29 -5.89
N ASN A 862 -38.63 -13.38 -5.50
CA ASN A 862 -37.32 -13.70 -4.92
C ASN A 862 -36.73 -12.46 -4.25
N ASP A 863 -37.22 -12.11 -3.05
CA ASP A 863 -36.77 -10.92 -2.32
C ASP A 863 -35.84 -11.27 -1.13
N SER A 864 -35.50 -12.55 -0.97
CA SER A 864 -34.78 -13.07 0.21
C SER A 864 -33.26 -13.18 0.03
N TYR A 865 -32.75 -12.97 -1.20
CA TYR A 865 -31.32 -12.93 -1.48
C TYR A 865 -30.64 -11.71 -0.87
N HIS A 866 -29.36 -11.83 -0.54
CA HIS A 866 -28.57 -10.80 0.10
C HIS A 866 -28.21 -9.69 -0.89
N ARG A 867 -28.40 -8.42 -0.52
CA ARG A 867 -28.21 -7.26 -1.42
C ARG A 867 -26.83 -7.21 -2.09
N ASN A 868 -25.78 -7.59 -1.36
CA ASN A 868 -24.40 -7.57 -1.85
C ASN A 868 -24.02 -8.80 -2.70
N TYR A 869 -24.86 -9.86 -2.69
CA TYR A 869 -24.66 -11.10 -3.44
C TYR A 869 -25.92 -11.41 -4.23
N ASN A 870 -26.28 -10.48 -5.12
CA ASN A 870 -27.55 -10.54 -5.84
C ASN A 870 -27.49 -11.36 -7.15
N GLY A 871 -26.30 -11.81 -7.57
CA GLY A 871 -26.11 -12.65 -8.77
C GLY A 871 -26.46 -11.98 -10.10
N GLY A 872 -26.68 -10.66 -10.15
CA GLY A 872 -27.29 -10.00 -11.32
C GLY A 872 -28.79 -9.69 -11.16
N GLY A 873 -29.37 -10.00 -10.00
CA GLY A 873 -30.71 -9.62 -9.60
C GLY A 873 -31.70 -10.79 -9.56
N LYS A 874 -32.99 -10.49 -9.62
CA LYS A 874 -34.07 -11.44 -9.36
C LYS A 874 -33.99 -12.76 -10.14
N ASN A 875 -33.52 -12.71 -11.39
CA ASN A 875 -33.47 -13.86 -12.30
C ASN A 875 -32.10 -14.55 -12.34
N ALA A 876 -31.16 -14.19 -11.46
CA ALA A 876 -29.80 -14.72 -11.47
C ALA A 876 -29.72 -16.25 -11.48
N LEU A 877 -30.66 -16.93 -10.80
CA LEU A 877 -30.65 -18.41 -10.70
C LEU A 877 -31.05 -19.13 -11.98
N VAL A 878 -31.44 -18.40 -13.02
CA VAL A 878 -31.96 -18.97 -14.28
C VAL A 878 -31.41 -18.20 -15.48
N ASP A 879 -30.38 -17.37 -15.33
CA ASP A 879 -29.92 -16.46 -16.39
C ASP A 879 -28.84 -17.04 -17.32
N GLY A 880 -28.44 -18.29 -17.08
CA GLY A 880 -27.45 -19.03 -17.84
C GLY A 880 -26.01 -18.56 -17.71
N ASN A 881 -25.70 -17.67 -16.77
CA ASN A 881 -24.34 -17.41 -16.33
C ASN A 881 -23.94 -18.47 -15.30
N PHE A 882 -22.63 -18.69 -15.13
CA PHE A 882 -22.11 -19.68 -14.18
C PHE A 882 -21.03 -19.02 -13.32
N GLY A 883 -21.25 -19.02 -12.01
CA GLY A 883 -20.28 -18.58 -11.02
C GLY A 883 -19.07 -19.52 -10.96
N ASN A 884 -17.89 -18.95 -10.75
CA ASN A 884 -16.66 -19.72 -10.54
C ASN A 884 -16.42 -20.02 -9.04
N THR A 885 -15.29 -20.62 -8.68
CA THR A 885 -15.00 -20.99 -7.28
C THR A 885 -14.80 -19.80 -6.32
N ASP A 886 -14.67 -18.57 -6.83
CA ASP A 886 -14.65 -17.34 -6.04
C ASP A 886 -16.09 -16.92 -5.68
N PHE A 887 -16.40 -16.84 -4.40
CA PHE A 887 -17.72 -16.38 -3.93
C PHE A 887 -18.01 -14.92 -4.28
N ARG A 888 -17.00 -14.14 -4.67
CA ARG A 888 -17.16 -12.74 -5.10
C ARG A 888 -17.48 -12.62 -6.59
N ASP A 889 -17.51 -13.75 -7.31
CA ASP A 889 -18.00 -13.77 -8.69
C ASP A 889 -19.42 -13.19 -8.74
N PRO A 890 -19.67 -12.19 -9.62
CA PRO A 890 -20.95 -11.50 -9.69
C PRO A 890 -22.14 -12.40 -10.07
N TYR A 891 -21.91 -13.64 -10.51
CA TYR A 891 -22.95 -14.59 -10.88
C TYR A 891 -23.52 -15.40 -9.70
N TRP A 892 -22.87 -15.41 -8.53
CA TRP A 892 -23.45 -16.09 -7.37
C TRP A 892 -24.58 -15.28 -6.72
N GLN A 893 -25.73 -15.93 -6.51
CA GLN A 893 -26.80 -15.40 -5.67
C GLN A 893 -26.73 -16.01 -4.27
N GLY A 894 -26.48 -15.16 -3.27
CA GLY A 894 -26.28 -15.56 -1.88
C GLY A 894 -27.50 -15.32 -0.99
N TYR A 895 -27.83 -16.28 -0.13
CA TYR A 895 -28.93 -16.18 0.85
C TYR A 895 -28.37 -16.34 2.25
N GLN A 896 -28.43 -15.27 3.06
CA GLN A 896 -27.94 -15.30 4.44
C GLN A 896 -29.10 -15.59 5.39
N LYS A 897 -28.98 -16.64 6.21
CA LYS A 897 -30.00 -17.11 7.19
C LYS A 897 -31.33 -17.57 6.59
N ASN A 898 -31.73 -17.02 5.45
CA ASN A 898 -32.95 -17.32 4.72
C ASN A 898 -32.75 -18.51 3.78
N ASN A 899 -33.85 -19.20 3.48
CA ASN A 899 -33.91 -20.17 2.40
C ASN A 899 -33.96 -19.44 1.05
N CYS A 900 -33.49 -20.12 0.02
CA CYS A 900 -33.94 -19.81 -1.34
C CYS A 900 -35.29 -20.48 -1.53
N ASP A 901 -36.33 -19.70 -1.75
CA ASP A 901 -37.71 -20.15 -1.92
C ASP A 901 -38.32 -19.35 -3.07
N VAL A 902 -38.39 -19.96 -4.25
CA VAL A 902 -38.69 -19.25 -5.49
C VAL A 902 -39.67 -20.03 -6.35
N ILE A 903 -40.53 -19.29 -7.06
CA ILE A 903 -41.38 -19.84 -8.12
C ILE A 903 -40.80 -19.40 -9.47
N ILE A 904 -40.44 -20.38 -10.28
CA ILE A 904 -39.92 -20.21 -11.63
C ILE A 904 -41.07 -20.42 -12.63
N ASP A 905 -41.29 -19.46 -13.52
CA ASP A 905 -42.21 -19.57 -14.66
C ASP A 905 -41.40 -19.85 -15.93
N ILE A 906 -41.54 -21.06 -16.49
CA ILE A 906 -40.92 -21.45 -17.76
C ILE A 906 -41.72 -20.96 -18.98
N GLY A 907 -42.84 -20.25 -18.75
CA GLY A 907 -43.57 -19.47 -19.75
C GLY A 907 -44.72 -20.21 -20.43
N LYS A 908 -44.59 -21.53 -20.63
CA LYS A 908 -45.64 -22.42 -21.16
C LYS A 908 -45.62 -23.76 -20.43
N GLN A 909 -46.70 -24.52 -20.57
CA GLN A 909 -46.74 -25.89 -20.10
C GLN A 909 -45.86 -26.74 -21.03
N ASP A 910 -44.86 -27.41 -20.46
CA ASP A 910 -43.92 -28.28 -21.20
C ASP A 910 -43.56 -29.52 -20.38
N ASP A 911 -43.00 -30.53 -21.05
CA ASP A 911 -42.43 -31.70 -20.40
C ASP A 911 -41.08 -31.33 -19.76
N ILE A 912 -40.91 -31.63 -18.48
CA ILE A 912 -39.69 -31.39 -17.70
C ILE A 912 -39.17 -32.76 -17.29
N GLU A 913 -37.99 -33.11 -17.79
CA GLU A 913 -37.34 -34.41 -17.61
C GLU A 913 -36.27 -34.37 -16.52
N LYS A 914 -35.64 -33.20 -16.31
CA LYS A 914 -34.57 -33.07 -15.32
C LYS A 914 -34.45 -31.64 -14.78
N ILE A 915 -34.17 -31.55 -13.50
CA ILE A 915 -33.76 -30.29 -12.86
C ILE A 915 -32.37 -30.48 -12.28
N SER A 916 -31.50 -29.50 -12.53
CA SER A 916 -30.15 -29.43 -11.96
C SER A 916 -29.91 -28.07 -11.31
N VAL A 917 -29.01 -28.02 -10.33
CA VAL A 917 -28.62 -26.77 -9.65
C VAL A 917 -27.19 -26.88 -9.14
N ASN A 918 -26.42 -25.79 -9.16
CA ASN A 918 -25.12 -25.75 -8.47
C ASN A 918 -25.13 -24.86 -7.21
N PHE A 919 -24.23 -25.21 -6.31
CA PHE A 919 -23.95 -24.51 -5.07
C PHE A 919 -22.46 -24.33 -4.92
N LEU A 920 -22.04 -23.18 -4.39
CA LEU A 920 -20.67 -22.99 -3.90
C LEU A 920 -20.57 -23.48 -2.45
N GLU A 921 -19.64 -24.37 -2.16
CA GLU A 921 -19.24 -24.72 -0.80
C GLU A 921 -17.93 -24.01 -0.45
N ASN A 922 -17.95 -23.14 0.55
CA ASN A 922 -16.76 -22.47 1.08
C ASN A 922 -17.01 -22.14 2.56
N GLN A 923 -16.89 -23.17 3.41
CA GLN A 923 -17.22 -23.02 4.83
C GLN A 923 -16.31 -21.99 5.51
N GLY A 924 -15.05 -21.84 5.08
CA GLY A 924 -14.14 -20.80 5.57
C GLY A 924 -14.65 -19.37 5.39
N SER A 925 -15.60 -19.18 4.46
CA SER A 925 -16.31 -17.93 4.16
C SER A 925 -17.77 -17.94 4.61
N TRP A 926 -18.15 -18.81 5.57
CA TRP A 926 -19.52 -18.97 6.08
C TRP A 926 -20.54 -19.50 5.06
N ILE A 927 -20.09 -20.05 3.92
CA ILE A 927 -20.94 -20.56 2.83
C ILE A 927 -21.04 -22.08 2.93
N PHE A 928 -22.26 -22.59 3.14
CA PHE A 928 -22.54 -24.01 3.33
C PHE A 928 -23.45 -24.53 2.22
N LEU A 929 -23.44 -25.85 2.03
CA LEU A 929 -24.48 -26.53 1.26
C LEU A 929 -25.83 -26.44 2.00
N PRO A 930 -26.96 -26.43 1.28
CA PRO A 930 -28.29 -26.46 1.91
C PRO A 930 -28.50 -27.78 2.65
N SER A 931 -29.39 -27.82 3.65
CA SER A 931 -29.79 -29.08 4.31
C SER A 931 -30.63 -29.96 3.38
N THR A 932 -31.54 -29.33 2.64
CA THR A 932 -32.40 -29.98 1.66
C THR A 932 -32.60 -29.10 0.43
N VAL A 933 -32.83 -29.73 -0.72
CA VAL A 933 -33.26 -29.07 -1.96
C VAL A 933 -34.46 -29.83 -2.49
N THR A 934 -35.57 -29.11 -2.70
CA THR A 934 -36.83 -29.69 -3.17
C THR A 934 -37.40 -28.91 -4.35
N VAL A 935 -38.19 -29.62 -5.17
CA VAL A 935 -38.93 -29.05 -6.29
C VAL A 935 -40.36 -29.56 -6.32
N ALA A 936 -41.30 -28.69 -6.66
CA ALA A 936 -42.69 -29.05 -6.89
C ALA A 936 -43.22 -28.38 -8.17
N PHE A 937 -44.21 -28.98 -8.81
CA PHE A 937 -44.66 -28.60 -10.15
C PHE A 937 -46.10 -28.11 -10.17
N SER A 938 -46.40 -27.10 -10.97
CA SER A 938 -47.75 -26.55 -11.14
C SER A 938 -48.01 -26.08 -12.57
N ASN A 939 -49.28 -26.10 -12.97
CA ASN A 939 -49.76 -25.50 -14.24
C ASN A 939 -50.39 -24.11 -14.05
N ASP A 940 -50.77 -23.74 -12.82
CA ASP A 940 -51.46 -22.47 -12.52
C ASP A 940 -50.68 -21.55 -11.58
N GLY A 941 -49.51 -21.98 -11.10
CA GLY A 941 -48.63 -21.23 -10.20
C GLY A 941 -49.16 -21.12 -8.78
N LYS A 942 -50.23 -21.87 -8.43
CA LYS A 942 -50.90 -21.83 -7.13
C LYS A 942 -51.00 -23.20 -6.49
N ASN A 943 -51.35 -24.22 -7.28
CA ASN A 943 -51.52 -25.59 -6.82
C ASN A 943 -50.31 -26.41 -7.27
N PHE A 944 -49.38 -26.65 -6.34
CA PHE A 944 -48.17 -27.42 -6.59
C PHE A 944 -48.34 -28.90 -6.21
N SER A 945 -47.62 -29.77 -6.91
CA SER A 945 -47.49 -31.19 -6.56
C SER A 945 -46.83 -31.37 -5.18
N ALA A 946 -46.80 -32.61 -4.69
CA ALA A 946 -45.94 -32.93 -3.56
C ALA A 946 -44.47 -32.62 -3.94
N PRO A 947 -43.68 -32.00 -3.03
CA PRO A 947 -42.27 -31.73 -3.30
C PRO A 947 -41.46 -33.01 -3.50
N GLU A 948 -40.64 -33.03 -4.54
CA GLU A 948 -39.63 -34.05 -4.80
C GLU A 948 -38.27 -33.57 -4.28
N ILE A 949 -37.53 -34.45 -3.62
CA ILE A 949 -36.21 -34.15 -3.07
C ILE A 949 -35.14 -34.35 -4.16
N ILE A 950 -34.39 -33.28 -4.45
CA ILE A 950 -33.18 -33.30 -5.29
C ILE A 950 -31.96 -33.68 -4.46
N TYR A 951 -31.85 -33.10 -3.26
CA TYR A 951 -30.74 -33.30 -2.35
C TYR A 951 -31.23 -33.25 -0.91
N GLU A 952 -30.72 -34.15 -0.06
CA GLU A 952 -30.92 -34.14 1.39
C GLU A 952 -29.68 -34.77 2.03
N LYS A 953 -29.00 -34.02 2.89
CA LYS A 953 -27.89 -34.54 3.68
C LYS A 953 -27.60 -33.66 4.89
N GLU A 954 -27.06 -34.28 5.94
CA GLU A 954 -26.46 -33.52 7.03
C GLU A 954 -25.19 -32.78 6.57
N VAL A 955 -25.08 -31.51 6.97
CA VAL A 955 -23.91 -30.68 6.66
C VAL A 955 -22.74 -31.10 7.53
N THR A 956 -21.70 -31.63 6.87
CA THR A 956 -20.44 -32.07 7.49
C THR A 956 -19.33 -31.03 7.29
N GLU A 957 -18.30 -31.06 8.13
CA GLU A 957 -17.14 -30.18 8.03
C GLU A 957 -16.38 -30.37 6.69
N ASN A 958 -16.21 -29.29 5.92
CA ASN A 958 -15.46 -29.26 4.67
C ASN A 958 -14.96 -27.84 4.35
N TYR A 959 -13.66 -27.57 4.52
CA TYR A 959 -13.06 -26.25 4.25
C TYR A 959 -12.50 -26.10 2.83
N LYS A 960 -12.68 -27.09 1.96
CA LYS A 960 -12.32 -26.94 0.54
C LYS A 960 -13.32 -26.01 -0.13
N THR A 961 -12.83 -25.15 -1.03
CA THR A 961 -13.68 -24.34 -1.90
C THR A 961 -13.98 -25.14 -3.16
N GLU A 962 -15.24 -25.46 -3.39
CA GLU A 962 -15.66 -26.25 -4.55
C GLU A 962 -17.11 -25.96 -4.95
N ILE A 963 -17.40 -26.14 -6.24
CA ILE A 963 -18.77 -26.07 -6.77
C ILE A 963 -19.37 -27.49 -6.73
N LYS A 964 -20.57 -27.62 -6.17
CA LYS A 964 -21.34 -28.87 -6.12
C LYS A 964 -22.57 -28.76 -6.99
N SER A 965 -22.72 -29.67 -7.95
CA SER A 965 -23.92 -29.79 -8.78
C SER A 965 -24.80 -30.94 -8.29
N PHE A 966 -26.10 -30.68 -8.15
CA PHE A 966 -27.10 -31.70 -7.86
C PHE A 966 -28.11 -31.75 -8.99
N SER A 967 -28.62 -32.95 -9.28
CA SER A 967 -29.61 -33.14 -10.33
C SER A 967 -30.58 -34.25 -10.01
N LYS A 968 -31.80 -34.12 -10.51
CA LYS A 968 -32.88 -35.09 -10.34
C LYS A 968 -33.64 -35.26 -11.65
N LEU A 969 -33.77 -36.51 -12.10
CA LEU A 969 -34.77 -36.84 -13.11
C LEU A 969 -36.15 -36.64 -12.52
N VAL A 970 -36.94 -35.83 -13.20
CA VAL A 970 -38.32 -35.51 -12.88
C VAL A 970 -39.17 -35.88 -14.09
N ASN A 971 -40.42 -36.28 -13.91
CA ASN A 971 -41.29 -36.62 -15.03
C ASN A 971 -42.58 -35.84 -14.85
N ALA A 972 -42.49 -34.54 -15.12
CA ALA A 972 -43.54 -33.59 -14.85
C ALA A 972 -43.90 -32.85 -16.14
N ASN A 973 -45.20 -32.62 -16.34
CA ASN A 973 -45.69 -31.74 -17.39
C ASN A 973 -46.29 -30.49 -16.73
N ALA A 974 -45.53 -29.39 -16.74
CA ALA A 974 -45.79 -28.22 -15.90
C ALA A 974 -45.38 -26.90 -16.57
N ARG A 975 -45.84 -25.76 -16.01
CA ARG A 975 -45.38 -24.41 -16.38
C ARG A 975 -44.62 -23.70 -15.26
N TYR A 976 -44.95 -24.00 -14.01
CA TYR A 976 -44.35 -23.36 -12.85
C TYR A 976 -43.64 -24.40 -12.00
N ILE A 977 -42.46 -24.03 -11.50
CA ILE A 977 -41.65 -24.86 -10.61
C ILE A 977 -41.45 -24.08 -9.32
N HIS A 978 -41.83 -24.67 -8.20
CA HIS A 978 -41.50 -24.17 -6.87
C HIS A 978 -40.21 -24.83 -6.43
N PHE A 979 -39.14 -24.06 -6.30
CA PHE A 979 -37.81 -24.53 -5.92
C PHE A 979 -37.48 -24.00 -4.52
N VAL A 980 -37.09 -24.91 -3.62
CA VAL A 980 -36.69 -24.55 -2.25
C VAL A 980 -35.34 -25.18 -1.92
N ALA A 981 -34.37 -24.36 -1.51
CA ALA A 981 -33.12 -24.79 -0.90
C ALA A 981 -33.07 -24.27 0.55
N GLU A 982 -33.06 -25.20 1.51
CA GLU A 982 -33.11 -24.88 2.94
C GLU A 982 -31.73 -24.53 3.48
N ASN A 983 -31.63 -23.35 4.09
CA ASN A 983 -30.40 -22.90 4.76
C ASN A 983 -30.33 -23.52 6.16
N ILE A 984 -29.14 -23.94 6.59
CA ILE A 984 -28.91 -24.45 7.95
C ILE A 984 -29.07 -23.38 9.04
N GLY A 985 -29.25 -22.12 8.66
CA GLY A 985 -29.57 -20.98 9.51
C GLY A 985 -28.35 -20.41 10.24
N GLN A 986 -27.72 -21.21 11.10
CA GLN A 986 -26.52 -20.82 11.85
C GLN A 986 -25.36 -21.77 11.56
N CYS A 987 -24.15 -21.22 11.62
CA CYS A 987 -22.92 -21.98 11.49
C CYS A 987 -22.85 -23.09 12.57
N PRO A 988 -22.52 -24.34 12.22
CA PRO A 988 -22.40 -25.45 13.15
C PRO A 988 -21.33 -25.23 14.24
N PRO A 989 -21.38 -25.98 15.36
CA PRO A 989 -20.44 -25.82 16.48
C PRO A 989 -18.96 -26.02 16.13
N TYR A 990 -18.64 -26.77 15.07
CA TYR A 990 -17.26 -27.00 14.63
C TYR A 990 -16.68 -25.81 13.84
N HIS A 991 -17.52 -24.90 13.34
CA HIS A 991 -17.07 -23.80 12.50
C HIS A 991 -16.53 -22.63 13.34
N LYS A 992 -15.49 -21.93 12.87
CA LYS A 992 -14.91 -20.74 13.55
C LYS A 992 -15.93 -19.63 13.86
N GLY A 993 -17.03 -19.59 13.10
CA GLY A 993 -18.14 -18.66 13.27
C GLY A 993 -19.37 -19.28 13.93
N ALA A 994 -19.24 -20.34 14.73
CA ALA A 994 -20.36 -21.04 15.37
C ALA A 994 -21.43 -20.09 15.94
N GLY A 995 -22.70 -20.32 15.60
CA GLY A 995 -23.84 -19.48 16.00
C GLY A 995 -24.07 -18.21 15.15
N ALA A 996 -23.11 -17.81 14.30
CA ALA A 996 -23.32 -16.74 13.33
C ALA A 996 -24.19 -17.21 12.13
N PRO A 997 -24.91 -16.32 11.44
CA PRO A 997 -25.68 -16.67 10.25
C PRO A 997 -24.84 -17.33 9.16
N SER A 998 -25.34 -18.41 8.56
CA SER A 998 -24.74 -19.06 7.39
C SER A 998 -25.29 -18.50 6.07
N PHE A 999 -24.47 -18.60 5.04
CA PHE A 999 -24.88 -18.38 3.65
C PHE A 999 -25.11 -19.71 2.92
N ILE A 1000 -26.04 -19.70 1.97
CA ILE A 1000 -26.05 -20.63 0.82
C ILE A 1000 -25.84 -19.78 -0.44
N PHE A 1001 -24.97 -20.23 -1.33
CA PHE A 1001 -24.69 -19.57 -2.62
C PHE A 1001 -25.15 -20.51 -3.72
N ILE A 1002 -26.03 -20.02 -4.59
CA ILE A 1002 -26.76 -20.83 -5.56
C ILE A 1002 -26.59 -20.20 -6.93
N ASP A 1003 -26.29 -21.04 -7.91
CA ASP A 1003 -26.21 -20.75 -9.34
C ASP A 1003 -25.83 -22.06 -10.06
N GLU A 1004 -26.45 -22.56 -11.12
CA GLU A 1004 -27.54 -22.09 -11.97
C GLU A 1004 -28.63 -23.18 -11.92
N ILE A 1005 -29.93 -22.83 -11.83
CA ILE A 1005 -31.04 -23.78 -11.88
C ILE A 1005 -31.37 -24.09 -13.34
N ILE A 1006 -31.03 -25.29 -13.78
CA ILE A 1006 -31.19 -25.74 -15.16
C ILE A 1006 -32.40 -26.67 -15.26
N ILE A 1007 -33.28 -26.39 -16.22
CA ILE A 1007 -34.53 -27.12 -16.46
C ILE A 1007 -34.44 -27.73 -17.86
N GLU A 1008 -34.43 -29.06 -17.92
CA GLU A 1008 -34.28 -29.83 -19.17
C GLU A 1008 -35.55 -30.61 -19.51
#